data_AF-A0A832MGG4-F1
#
_entry.id   AF-A0A832MGG4-F1
#
_cell.length_a   1.000
_cell.length_b   1.000
_cell.length_c   1.000
_cell.angle_alpha   90.00
_cell.angle_beta   90.00
_cell.angle_gamma   90.00
#
_symmetry.space_group_name_H-M   'P 1'
#
loop_
_entity.id
_entity.type
_entity.pdbx_description
1 polymer ?
#
loop_
_entity_poly.entity_id
_entity_poly.type
_entity_poly.pdbx_seq_one_letter_code
_entity_poly.pdbx_strand_id
1 'polypeptide(L)'
;MKTRNSIKNTKTGQLDNLLTRGHNKAVQLKTSAEETSRLAEVLDSGIDAQVRSLETASSESNEMQASLKETMTHIEALTTPTEELTSSANEMAASIEQVTANAVSLANSIAEAGASIEETTRSINSVAKFSNEMASSAAAVTSSMTEMAASIKNVSHETAELAVSANQSAASIEELAHSIKGVADNAAQLAGAAEQTTSAVNEMAASIEEVAASVENLNAHVDQVSTAIEQIARSVTAVAQNGDRIAQLASSSATSTMQMDRSIRSIASVTRQADEITKRAAREADQGGEVLEKAIHGLSRVRDSMGQVANVVREVGKRSSEIGGIVDTITLLAERTNLLSLNASIEAARAGEAGRGFAVVAEEIRNLADRSAKATADIAAIIKALQAVAQEAVTASDSSLRVAEESSKFAESGSAALKKILAGIQDTAGLVTQISKAAEEQLQAGQELVKATNATAAEAKQVATATAEQTKSAQSVVQAVAQLRKITQQVALAMNEQGHAAREIIKAAQNTTTQAGAVRKATGEQSQAVTQVVQVVESIRKGIANINRALAEQSTANDQIAHEAQSLTQGIGNISKAVGEQASAASEISKAVEDMRKQSDQTARAMAEQARAAKEISTAVAGISNHVGLIARATRNHIAHTTHVANSLAEVLRAAQQANPNIKQLRSTATVLNENVRELTEIFEQLAHRTA
;
A
#
# COMPACT_ATOMS: atom_id res chain seq x y z
N MET A 1 -16.29 64.91 273.46
CA MET A 1 -17.50 64.30 274.07
C MET A 1 -18.09 63.33 273.04
N LYS A 2 -18.59 62.15 273.46
CA LYS A 2 -19.54 61.26 272.75
C LYS A 2 -19.25 60.77 271.30
N THR A 3 -18.78 59.52 271.20
CA THR A 3 -19.28 58.38 270.36
C THR A 3 -19.50 58.46 268.81
N ARG A 4 -18.99 57.40 268.12
CA ARG A 4 -19.39 56.79 266.81
C ARG A 4 -19.03 57.47 265.46
N ASN A 5 -18.93 56.59 264.43
CA ASN A 5 -18.99 56.76 262.96
C ASN A 5 -17.95 57.64 262.20
N SER A 6 -17.46 57.35 260.98
CA SER A 6 -16.95 56.08 260.36
C SER A 6 -16.19 56.33 259.00
N ILE A 7 -14.87 56.09 258.95
CA ILE A 7 -14.04 55.56 257.83
C ILE A 7 -13.79 56.35 256.49
N LYS A 8 -14.77 56.79 255.71
CA LYS A 8 -14.82 56.45 254.24
C LYS A 8 -13.76 56.94 253.19
N ASN A 9 -13.18 58.16 253.19
CA ASN A 9 -13.19 58.97 251.93
C ASN A 9 -11.98 59.08 250.92
N THR A 10 -10.69 58.94 251.25
CA THR A 10 -9.56 59.62 250.51
C THR A 10 -9.05 59.01 249.17
N LYS A 11 -9.68 57.99 248.58
CA LYS A 11 -8.95 56.98 247.77
C LYS A 11 -8.88 57.17 246.24
N THR A 12 -9.56 58.16 245.66
CA THR A 12 -10.05 58.03 244.26
C THR A 12 -9.13 58.57 243.15
N GLY A 13 -8.23 59.53 243.43
CA GLY A 13 -7.60 60.33 242.36
C GLY A 13 -6.42 59.71 241.60
N GLN A 14 -5.65 58.77 242.19
CA GLN A 14 -4.40 58.28 241.59
C GLN A 14 -4.59 57.24 240.46
N LEU A 15 -5.76 56.62 240.34
CA LEU A 15 -5.96 55.47 239.46
C LEU A 15 -6.17 55.87 237.99
N ASP A 16 -6.96 56.91 237.75
CA ASP A 16 -7.52 57.32 236.45
C ASP A 16 -6.49 57.73 235.38
N ASN A 17 -5.19 57.82 235.74
CA ASN A 17 -4.15 58.41 234.89
C ASN A 17 -3.03 57.44 234.47
N LEU A 18 -2.66 56.45 235.31
CA LEU A 18 -1.79 55.34 234.85
C LEU A 18 -2.42 54.58 233.68
N LEU A 19 -3.76 54.56 233.67
CA LEU A 19 -4.67 54.06 232.65
C LEU A 19 -4.44 54.63 231.25
N THR A 20 -4.63 55.94 231.08
CA THR A 20 -4.51 56.63 229.78
C THR A 20 -3.12 56.45 229.17
N ARG A 21 -2.10 56.22 230.03
CA ARG A 21 -0.72 55.95 229.64
C ARG A 21 -0.48 54.51 229.13
N GLY A 22 -1.20 53.53 229.66
CA GLY A 22 -1.21 52.16 229.15
C GLY A 22 -1.88 52.08 227.77
N HIS A 23 -3.05 52.70 227.64
CA HIS A 23 -3.86 52.68 226.41
C HIS A 23 -3.08 53.15 225.17
N ASN A 24 -2.49 54.34 225.20
CA ASN A 24 -1.74 54.88 224.04
C ASN A 24 -0.55 53.99 223.61
N LYS A 25 0.08 53.26 224.55
CA LYS A 25 1.25 52.43 224.24
C LYS A 25 0.89 51.10 223.57
N ALA A 26 -0.33 50.61 223.80
CA ALA A 26 -0.87 49.43 223.14
C ALA A 26 -1.40 49.77 221.72
N VAL A 27 -2.08 50.92 221.57
CA VAL A 27 -2.56 51.45 220.28
C VAL A 27 -1.43 51.55 219.24
N GLN A 28 -0.20 51.84 219.66
CA GLN A 28 0.95 52.00 218.78
C GLN A 28 1.62 50.67 218.35
N LEU A 29 1.76 49.72 219.28
CA LEU A 29 2.24 48.36 218.99
C LEU A 29 1.33 47.67 217.95
N LYS A 30 0.03 48.00 217.96
CA LYS A 30 -0.95 47.54 216.99
C LYS A 30 -0.65 48.06 215.58
N THR A 31 -0.50 49.38 215.41
CA THR A 31 -0.25 49.98 214.09
C THR A 31 1.01 49.42 213.43
N SER A 32 2.06 49.17 214.24
CA SER A 32 3.32 48.58 213.77
C SER A 32 3.18 47.12 213.31
N ALA A 33 2.37 46.31 214.00
CA ALA A 33 2.07 44.94 213.58
C ALA A 33 1.19 44.91 212.32
N GLU A 34 0.18 45.80 212.22
CA GLU A 34 -0.68 45.95 211.05
C GLU A 34 0.10 46.35 209.79
N GLU A 35 1.06 47.29 209.88
CA GLU A 35 1.95 47.63 208.75
C GLU A 35 2.83 46.44 208.34
N THR A 36 3.45 45.74 209.29
CA THR A 36 4.34 44.61 208.99
C THR A 36 3.59 43.49 208.25
N SER A 37 2.35 43.23 208.64
CA SER A 37 1.48 42.26 207.97
C SER A 37 1.12 42.69 206.54
N ARG A 38 0.69 43.95 206.37
CA ARG A 38 0.31 44.53 205.06
C ARG A 38 1.47 44.52 204.06
N LEU A 39 2.71 44.64 204.53
CA LEU A 39 3.92 44.60 203.72
C LEU A 39 4.26 43.17 203.27
N ALA A 40 4.16 42.19 204.16
CA ALA A 40 4.33 40.78 203.82
C ALA A 40 3.27 40.27 202.82
N GLU A 41 2.02 40.76 202.95
CA GLU A 41 0.91 40.42 202.05
C GLU A 41 1.11 40.97 200.63
N VAL A 42 1.60 42.21 200.49
CA VAL A 42 2.02 42.75 199.18
C VAL A 42 3.15 41.93 198.57
N LEU A 43 4.14 41.49 199.37
CA LEU A 43 5.26 40.66 198.87
C LEU A 43 4.82 39.28 198.37
N ASP A 44 3.98 38.59 199.14
CA ASP A 44 3.40 37.27 198.79
C ASP A 44 2.65 37.39 197.44
N SER A 45 1.85 38.45 197.28
CA SER A 45 1.13 38.75 196.03
C SER A 45 2.03 39.09 194.83
N GLY A 46 3.21 39.67 195.08
CA GLY A 46 4.17 40.02 194.03
C GLY A 46 4.95 38.82 193.49
N ILE A 47 5.38 37.91 194.37
CA ILE A 47 6.12 36.70 193.98
C ILE A 47 5.21 35.73 193.19
N ASP A 48 3.97 35.52 193.65
CA ASP A 48 3.01 34.66 192.93
C ASP A 48 2.67 35.20 191.52
N ALA A 49 2.65 36.53 191.33
CA ALA A 49 2.48 37.15 190.01
C ALA A 49 3.68 36.89 189.08
N GLN A 50 4.90 36.87 189.63
CA GLN A 50 6.13 36.65 188.86
C GLN A 50 6.27 35.21 188.37
N VAL A 51 5.89 34.22 189.19
CA VAL A 51 5.90 32.80 188.81
C VAL A 51 4.99 32.53 187.61
N ARG A 52 3.77 33.08 187.60
CA ARG A 52 2.81 32.90 186.48
C ARG A 52 3.33 33.44 185.15
N SER A 53 4.06 34.57 185.18
CA SER A 53 4.67 35.15 183.97
C SER A 53 5.74 34.24 183.36
N LEU A 54 6.57 33.61 184.20
CA LEU A 54 7.60 32.66 183.77
C LEU A 54 7.00 31.34 183.24
N GLU A 55 5.93 30.84 183.85
CA GLU A 55 5.18 29.69 183.34
C GLU A 55 4.59 29.95 181.95
N THR A 56 4.15 31.19 181.69
CA THR A 56 3.56 31.59 180.40
C THR A 56 4.62 31.61 179.29
N ALA A 57 5.78 32.24 179.54
CA ALA A 57 6.90 32.28 178.59
C ALA A 57 7.49 30.89 178.25
N SER A 58 7.43 29.95 179.20
CA SER A 58 7.84 28.55 178.94
C SER A 58 6.86 27.78 178.04
N SER A 59 5.60 28.23 177.91
CA SER A 59 4.60 27.58 177.05
C SER A 59 4.84 27.92 175.57
N GLU A 60 5.00 29.22 175.25
CA GLU A 60 5.17 29.71 173.88
C GLU A 60 6.45 29.15 173.21
N SER A 61 7.53 28.96 173.97
CA SER A 61 8.77 28.38 173.45
C SER A 61 8.64 26.92 173.00
N ASN A 62 7.67 26.16 173.54
CA ASN A 62 7.42 24.77 173.15
C ASN A 62 6.55 24.70 171.88
N GLU A 63 5.60 25.63 171.69
CA GLU A 63 4.80 25.72 170.46
C GLU A 63 5.65 26.03 169.23
N MET A 64 6.60 26.97 169.35
CA MET A 64 7.51 27.32 168.25
C MET A 64 8.38 26.12 167.81
N GLN A 65 8.75 25.24 168.74
CA GLN A 65 9.54 24.03 168.47
C GLN A 65 8.74 22.97 167.69
N ALA A 66 7.41 22.92 167.88
CA ALA A 66 6.53 22.02 167.13
C ALA A 66 6.37 22.47 165.66
N SER A 67 6.10 23.75 165.42
CA SER A 67 5.89 24.30 164.07
C SER A 67 7.11 24.17 163.15
N LEU A 68 8.31 24.38 163.68
CA LEU A 68 9.56 24.19 162.91
C LEU A 68 9.82 22.72 162.53
N LYS A 69 9.27 21.77 163.29
CA LYS A 69 9.39 20.32 163.02
C LYS A 69 8.47 19.88 161.87
N GLU A 70 7.30 20.48 161.78
CA GLU A 70 6.31 20.26 160.71
C GLU A 70 6.79 20.82 159.36
N THR A 71 7.41 22.00 159.35
CA THR A 71 8.00 22.57 158.12
C THR A 71 9.13 21.70 157.56
N MET A 72 9.88 21.00 158.42
CA MET A 72 10.91 20.06 158.00
C MET A 72 10.35 18.88 157.20
N THR A 73 9.18 18.37 157.60
CA THR A 73 8.53 17.22 156.96
C THR A 73 8.05 17.53 155.53
N HIS A 74 7.60 18.77 155.29
CA HIS A 74 7.26 19.23 153.93
C HIS A 74 8.47 19.40 153.01
N ILE A 75 9.65 19.73 153.55
CA ILE A 75 10.86 19.85 152.73
C ILE A 75 11.40 18.47 152.32
N GLU A 76 11.33 17.48 153.20
CA GLU A 76 11.77 16.10 152.88
C GLU A 76 10.84 15.43 151.83
N ALA A 77 9.56 15.83 151.75
CA ALA A 77 8.62 15.40 150.72
C ALA A 77 8.86 16.01 149.32
N LEU A 78 9.66 17.07 149.19
CA LEU A 78 9.96 17.72 147.90
C LEU A 78 11.07 17.03 147.08
N THR A 79 11.74 16.04 147.66
CA THR A 79 12.94 15.41 147.07
C THR A 79 12.61 14.43 145.93
N THR A 80 11.52 13.67 146.04
CA THR A 80 11.15 12.63 145.07
C THR A 80 10.70 13.18 143.70
N PRO A 81 9.83 14.22 143.62
CA PRO A 81 9.39 14.77 142.33
C PRO A 81 10.52 15.37 141.48
N THR A 82 11.62 15.81 142.10
CA THR A 82 12.77 16.37 141.37
C THR A 82 13.62 15.34 140.63
N GLU A 83 13.61 14.07 141.06
CA GLU A 83 14.35 13.00 140.37
C GLU A 83 13.60 12.52 139.12
N GLU A 84 12.28 12.36 139.20
CA GLU A 84 11.44 11.94 138.06
C GLU A 84 11.46 12.93 136.89
N LEU A 85 11.39 14.24 137.19
CA LEU A 85 11.49 15.32 136.19
C LEU A 85 12.83 15.29 135.42
N THR A 86 13.90 14.86 136.07
CA THR A 86 15.24 14.75 135.45
C THR A 86 15.30 13.58 134.47
N SER A 87 14.64 12.46 134.78
CA SER A 87 14.56 11.30 133.87
C SER A 87 13.73 11.62 132.62
N SER A 88 12.55 12.21 132.80
CA SER A 88 11.63 12.51 131.69
C SER A 88 12.20 13.50 130.68
N ALA A 89 13.01 14.47 131.12
CA ALA A 89 13.70 15.41 130.22
C ALA A 89 14.71 14.72 129.29
N ASN A 90 15.36 13.64 129.71
CA ASN A 90 16.36 12.93 128.90
C ASN A 90 15.74 12.02 127.83
N GLU A 91 14.63 11.35 128.12
CA GLU A 91 13.90 10.56 127.10
C GLU A 91 13.29 11.44 125.99
N MET A 92 12.83 12.63 126.37
CA MET A 92 12.26 13.61 125.45
C MET A 92 13.30 14.10 124.42
N ALA A 93 14.56 14.31 124.86
CA ALA A 93 15.65 14.69 123.97
C ALA A 93 15.96 13.60 122.91
N ALA A 94 16.01 12.33 123.31
CA ALA A 94 16.29 11.21 122.39
C ALA A 94 15.19 11.03 121.33
N SER A 95 13.92 11.22 121.70
CA SER A 95 12.79 11.12 120.75
C SER A 95 12.84 12.19 119.66
N ILE A 96 13.26 13.42 119.99
CA ILE A 96 13.33 14.54 119.05
C ILE A 96 14.44 14.32 118.00
N GLU A 97 15.58 13.75 118.39
CA GLU A 97 16.65 13.37 117.45
C GLU A 97 16.16 12.36 116.39
N GLN A 98 15.43 11.32 116.82
CA GLN A 98 14.92 10.29 115.91
C GLN A 98 13.89 10.82 114.91
N VAL A 99 12.96 11.69 115.33
CA VAL A 99 11.98 12.31 114.42
C VAL A 99 12.66 13.24 113.41
N THR A 100 13.70 13.96 113.85
CA THR A 100 14.48 14.85 112.96
C THR A 100 15.19 14.08 111.86
N ALA A 101 15.79 12.92 112.17
CA ALA A 101 16.42 12.05 111.17
C ALA A 101 15.42 11.53 110.12
N ASN A 102 14.22 11.13 110.55
CA ASN A 102 13.17 10.65 109.65
C ASN A 102 12.65 11.75 108.70
N ALA A 103 12.54 13.00 109.17
CA ALA A 103 12.11 14.13 108.35
C ALA A 103 13.08 14.43 107.19
N VAL A 104 14.39 14.26 107.39
CA VAL A 104 15.42 14.42 106.34
C VAL A 104 15.31 13.31 105.29
N SER A 105 15.06 12.07 105.71
CA SER A 105 14.86 10.94 104.78
C SER A 105 13.65 11.15 103.87
N LEU A 106 12.52 11.59 104.45
CA LEU A 106 11.29 11.88 103.70
C LEU A 106 11.49 12.98 102.64
N ALA A 107 12.22 14.05 102.98
CA ALA A 107 12.50 15.15 102.06
C ALA A 107 13.27 14.69 100.80
N ASN A 108 14.22 13.76 100.94
CA ASN A 108 14.97 13.21 99.81
C ASN A 108 14.08 12.36 98.88
N SER A 109 13.21 11.52 99.44
CA SER A 109 12.28 10.70 98.63
C SER A 109 11.28 11.55 97.85
N ILE A 110 10.83 12.68 98.40
CA ILE A 110 9.95 13.63 97.69
C ILE A 110 10.69 14.29 96.51
N ALA A 111 11.99 14.58 96.64
CA ALA A 111 12.79 15.16 95.56
C ALA A 111 12.98 14.19 94.38
N GLU A 112 13.24 12.91 94.64
CA GLU A 112 13.32 11.88 93.59
C GLU A 112 11.99 11.70 92.85
N ALA A 113 10.86 11.65 93.57
CA ALA A 113 9.54 11.55 92.97
C ALA A 113 9.21 12.73 92.03
N GLY A 114 9.66 13.94 92.36
CA GLY A 114 9.51 15.11 91.49
C GLY A 114 10.24 14.97 90.15
N ALA A 115 11.47 14.46 90.18
CA ALA A 115 12.29 14.28 88.98
C ALA A 115 11.67 13.28 87.98
N SER A 116 11.14 12.16 88.47
CA SER A 116 10.49 11.14 87.60
C SER A 116 9.21 11.66 86.92
N ILE A 117 8.46 12.57 87.56
CA ILE A 117 7.25 13.16 86.97
C ILE A 117 7.59 14.13 85.84
N GLU A 118 8.66 14.92 85.97
CA GLU A 118 9.15 15.76 84.86
C GLU A 118 9.55 14.91 83.64
N GLU A 119 10.26 13.80 83.85
CA GLU A 119 10.65 12.88 82.78
C GLU A 119 9.43 12.26 82.09
N THR A 120 8.46 11.79 82.88
CA THR A 120 7.19 11.25 82.37
C THR A 120 6.44 12.29 81.52
N THR A 121 6.41 13.54 81.98
CA THR A 121 5.75 14.66 81.25
C THR A 121 6.44 14.97 79.92
N ARG A 122 7.78 14.88 79.83
CA ARG A 122 8.52 15.02 78.57
C ARG A 122 8.18 13.88 77.60
N SER A 123 8.07 12.64 78.11
CA SER A 123 7.71 11.47 77.30
C SER A 123 6.32 11.58 76.68
N ILE A 124 5.30 11.95 77.49
CA ILE A 124 3.91 12.15 77.04
C ILE A 124 3.84 13.16 75.89
N ASN A 125 4.54 14.30 75.99
CA ASN A 125 4.59 15.31 74.93
C ASN A 125 5.27 14.82 73.64
N SER A 126 6.27 13.93 73.75
CA SER A 126 6.91 13.30 72.58
C SER A 126 5.94 12.38 71.83
N VAL A 127 5.20 11.54 72.55
CA VAL A 127 4.17 10.65 71.97
C VAL A 127 3.04 11.46 71.33
N ALA A 128 2.62 12.58 71.95
CA ALA A 128 1.64 13.49 71.37
C ALA A 128 2.06 14.02 69.99
N LYS A 129 3.32 14.48 69.86
CA LYS A 129 3.89 14.99 68.61
C LYS A 129 3.94 13.90 67.54
N PHE A 130 4.45 12.73 67.88
CA PHE A 130 4.53 11.58 66.98
C PHE A 130 3.14 11.13 66.49
N SER A 131 2.15 11.08 67.37
CA SER A 131 0.75 10.77 67.03
C SER A 131 0.19 11.74 65.98
N ASN A 132 0.51 13.03 66.06
CA ASN A 132 0.04 14.04 65.11
C ASN A 132 0.76 13.97 63.74
N GLU A 133 2.06 13.68 63.74
CA GLU A 133 2.85 13.41 62.52
C GLU A 133 2.34 12.15 61.79
N MET A 134 1.95 11.13 62.55
CA MET A 134 1.35 9.90 62.03
C MET A 134 -0.05 10.13 61.43
N ALA A 135 -0.86 11.02 62.03
CA ALA A 135 -2.17 11.44 61.48
C ALA A 135 -2.03 12.12 60.11
N SER A 136 -1.10 13.07 59.99
CA SER A 136 -0.79 13.75 58.73
C SER A 136 -0.35 12.77 57.64
N SER A 137 0.50 11.81 58.02
CA SER A 137 1.00 10.77 57.10
C SER A 137 -0.12 9.84 56.60
N ALA A 138 -1.03 9.41 57.48
CA ALA A 138 -2.16 8.56 57.10
C ALA A 138 -3.17 9.29 56.17
N ALA A 139 -3.40 10.59 56.40
CA ALA A 139 -4.20 11.42 55.51
C ALA A 139 -3.55 11.58 54.12
N ALA A 140 -2.23 11.78 54.06
CA ALA A 140 -1.50 11.85 52.79
C ALA A 140 -1.59 10.55 51.99
N VAL A 141 -1.39 9.38 52.63
CA VAL A 141 -1.57 8.06 51.99
C VAL A 141 -2.98 7.90 51.43
N THR A 142 -4.00 8.29 52.19
CA THR A 142 -5.41 8.22 51.75
C THR A 142 -5.64 9.06 50.49
N SER A 143 -5.09 10.28 50.43
CA SER A 143 -5.15 11.14 49.24
C SER A 143 -4.47 10.50 48.03
N SER A 144 -3.27 9.93 48.21
CA SER A 144 -2.54 9.24 47.14
C SER A 144 -3.28 8.02 46.60
N MET A 145 -4.00 7.26 47.45
CA MET A 145 -4.82 6.13 46.99
C MET A 145 -6.05 6.60 46.18
N THR A 146 -6.63 7.76 46.48
CA THR A 146 -7.71 8.32 45.65
C THR A 146 -7.23 8.83 44.29
N GLU A 147 -6.03 9.43 44.21
CA GLU A 147 -5.41 9.81 42.94
C GLU A 147 -5.00 8.58 42.11
N MET A 148 -4.47 7.55 42.76
CA MET A 148 -4.09 6.30 42.10
C MET A 148 -5.31 5.55 41.55
N ALA A 149 -6.45 5.51 42.26
CA ALA A 149 -7.71 4.97 41.73
C ALA A 149 -8.18 5.70 40.46
N ALA A 150 -8.09 7.04 40.43
CA ALA A 150 -8.41 7.83 39.24
C ALA A 150 -7.46 7.54 38.07
N SER A 151 -6.16 7.40 38.36
CA SER A 151 -5.14 7.04 37.36
C SER A 151 -5.38 5.65 36.75
N ILE A 152 -5.63 4.62 37.58
CA ILE A 152 -5.98 3.25 37.13
C ILE A 152 -7.19 3.27 36.19
N LYS A 153 -8.23 4.06 36.52
CA LYS A 153 -9.43 4.22 35.69
C LYS A 153 -9.12 4.87 34.33
N ASN A 154 -8.28 5.89 34.30
CA ASN A 154 -7.89 6.56 33.05
C ASN A 154 -7.07 5.64 32.15
N VAL A 155 -6.05 4.97 32.69
CA VAL A 155 -5.23 4.00 31.92
C VAL A 155 -6.07 2.82 31.43
N SER A 156 -7.08 2.37 32.21
CA SER A 156 -8.04 1.35 31.76
C SER A 156 -8.88 1.83 30.56
N HIS A 157 -9.31 3.09 30.54
CA HIS A 157 -10.06 3.66 29.43
C HIS A 157 -9.20 3.78 28.16
N GLU A 158 -7.99 4.34 28.27
CA GLU A 158 -7.02 4.44 27.16
C GLU A 158 -6.65 3.04 26.61
N THR A 159 -6.50 2.04 27.48
CA THR A 159 -6.23 0.65 27.09
C THR A 159 -7.40 0.03 26.31
N ALA A 160 -8.64 0.40 26.64
CA ALA A 160 -9.83 -0.04 25.90
C ALA A 160 -9.93 0.63 24.52
N GLU A 161 -9.64 1.93 24.40
CA GLU A 161 -9.58 2.62 23.11
C GLU A 161 -8.47 2.05 22.21
N LEU A 162 -7.30 1.76 22.78
CA LEU A 162 -6.19 1.11 22.08
C LEU A 162 -6.59 -0.29 21.57
N ALA A 163 -7.43 -1.02 22.31
CA ALA A 163 -7.95 -2.33 21.87
C ALA A 163 -8.89 -2.23 20.66
N VAL A 164 -9.76 -1.21 20.64
CA VAL A 164 -10.61 -0.91 19.47
C VAL A 164 -9.74 -0.54 18.27
N SER A 165 -8.77 0.35 18.46
CA SER A 165 -7.84 0.79 17.40
C SER A 165 -6.98 -0.36 16.85
N ALA A 166 -6.50 -1.26 17.70
CA ALA A 166 -5.75 -2.46 17.29
C ALA A 166 -6.62 -3.43 16.46
N ASN A 167 -7.89 -3.60 16.82
CA ASN A 167 -8.82 -4.43 16.06
C ASN A 167 -9.21 -3.80 14.72
N GLN A 168 -9.44 -2.48 14.68
CA GLN A 168 -9.66 -1.72 13.45
C GLN A 168 -8.45 -1.87 12.50
N SER A 169 -7.24 -1.73 13.04
CA SER A 169 -5.99 -1.89 12.28
C SER A 169 -5.84 -3.30 11.72
N ALA A 170 -6.17 -4.35 12.49
CA ALA A 170 -6.13 -5.73 12.02
C ALA A 170 -7.02 -5.95 10.79
N ALA A 171 -8.27 -5.46 10.82
CA ALA A 171 -9.20 -5.58 9.69
C ALA A 171 -8.68 -4.85 8.43
N SER A 172 -8.18 -3.62 8.57
CA SER A 172 -7.57 -2.89 7.45
C SER A 172 -6.33 -3.60 6.88
N ILE A 173 -5.55 -4.29 7.71
CA ILE A 173 -4.37 -5.05 7.25
C ILE A 173 -4.79 -6.32 6.49
N GLU A 174 -5.89 -6.99 6.88
CA GLU A 174 -6.46 -8.11 6.12
C GLU A 174 -6.97 -7.66 4.73
N GLU A 175 -7.66 -6.52 4.65
CA GLU A 175 -8.10 -5.94 3.38
C GLU A 175 -6.90 -5.54 2.49
N LEU A 176 -5.87 -4.92 3.07
CA LEU A 176 -4.61 -4.62 2.37
C LEU A 176 -3.93 -5.90 1.86
N ALA A 177 -3.88 -6.96 2.65
CA ALA A 177 -3.31 -8.25 2.24
C ALA A 177 -4.04 -8.83 1.01
N HIS A 178 -5.38 -8.74 1.01
CA HIS A 178 -6.21 -9.21 -0.10
C HIS A 178 -6.01 -8.35 -1.36
N SER A 179 -5.93 -7.03 -1.19
CA SER A 179 -5.67 -6.07 -2.28
C SER A 179 -4.29 -6.28 -2.91
N ILE A 180 -3.23 -6.42 -2.11
CA ILE A 180 -1.85 -6.71 -2.58
C ILE A 180 -1.83 -8.02 -3.40
N LYS A 181 -2.55 -9.06 -2.95
CA LYS A 181 -2.68 -10.30 -3.70
C LYS A 181 -3.38 -10.09 -5.05
N GLY A 182 -4.50 -9.36 -5.07
CA GLY A 182 -5.20 -9.02 -6.32
C GLY A 182 -4.31 -8.24 -7.31
N VAL A 183 -3.50 -7.29 -6.83
CA VAL A 183 -2.53 -6.58 -7.67
C VAL A 183 -1.43 -7.51 -8.20
N ALA A 184 -0.93 -8.45 -7.39
CA ALA A 184 0.06 -9.43 -7.80
C ALA A 184 -0.48 -10.40 -8.90
N ASP A 185 -1.71 -10.87 -8.74
CA ASP A 185 -2.39 -11.75 -9.69
C ASP A 185 -2.69 -10.99 -11.01
N ASN A 186 -3.17 -9.74 -10.94
CA ASN A 186 -3.36 -8.88 -12.11
C ASN A 186 -2.04 -8.61 -12.85
N ALA A 187 -0.93 -8.38 -12.13
CA ALA A 187 0.38 -8.21 -12.73
C ALA A 187 0.88 -9.51 -13.40
N ALA A 188 0.60 -10.68 -12.83
CA ALA A 188 0.91 -11.96 -13.47
C ALA A 188 0.10 -12.16 -14.78
N GLN A 189 -1.18 -11.83 -14.79
CA GLN A 189 -2.02 -11.88 -16.00
C GLN A 189 -1.54 -10.89 -17.06
N LEU A 190 -1.17 -9.66 -16.67
CA LEU A 190 -0.66 -8.64 -17.58
C LEU A 190 0.66 -9.06 -18.25
N ALA A 191 1.56 -9.72 -17.50
CA ALA A 191 2.79 -10.29 -18.06
C ALA A 191 2.48 -11.38 -19.11
N GLY A 192 1.58 -12.33 -18.79
CA GLY A 192 1.19 -13.39 -19.72
C GLY A 192 0.50 -12.86 -20.99
N ALA A 193 -0.35 -11.84 -20.86
CA ALA A 193 -0.99 -11.18 -22.00
C ALA A 193 0.03 -10.45 -22.89
N ALA A 194 1.08 -9.84 -22.30
CA ALA A 194 2.16 -9.21 -23.05
C ALA A 194 3.06 -10.23 -23.77
N GLU A 195 3.33 -11.40 -23.15
CA GLU A 195 4.03 -12.52 -23.81
C GLU A 195 3.22 -13.07 -25.00
N GLN A 196 1.91 -13.29 -24.82
CA GLN A 196 1.01 -13.70 -25.91
C GLN A 196 0.96 -12.68 -27.04
N THR A 197 0.88 -11.38 -26.70
CA THR A 197 0.94 -10.28 -27.68
C THR A 197 2.25 -10.31 -28.46
N THR A 198 3.38 -10.52 -27.78
CA THR A 198 4.70 -10.63 -28.42
C THR A 198 4.73 -11.80 -29.42
N SER A 199 4.19 -12.96 -29.06
CA SER A 199 4.16 -14.13 -29.95
C SER A 199 3.29 -13.90 -31.18
N ALA A 200 2.07 -13.38 -31.02
CA ALA A 200 1.17 -13.08 -32.13
C ALA A 200 1.74 -12.01 -33.08
N VAL A 201 2.47 -11.01 -32.55
CA VAL A 201 3.10 -9.97 -33.36
C VAL A 201 4.35 -10.49 -34.08
N ASN A 202 5.06 -11.48 -33.54
CA ASN A 202 6.14 -12.17 -34.26
C ASN A 202 5.58 -12.99 -35.46
N GLU A 203 4.46 -13.69 -35.30
CA GLU A 203 3.78 -14.39 -36.41
C GLU A 203 3.28 -13.39 -37.47
N MET A 204 2.75 -12.26 -37.04
CA MET A 204 2.37 -11.16 -37.94
C MET A 204 3.59 -10.57 -38.67
N ALA A 205 4.73 -10.41 -38.00
CA ALA A 205 5.98 -9.93 -38.63
C ALA A 205 6.47 -10.89 -39.72
N ALA A 206 6.46 -12.21 -39.47
CA ALA A 206 6.80 -13.21 -40.48
C ALA A 206 5.82 -13.16 -41.68
N SER A 207 4.52 -12.96 -41.40
CA SER A 207 3.50 -12.79 -42.46
C SER A 207 3.72 -11.53 -43.29
N ILE A 208 4.15 -10.43 -42.67
CA ILE A 208 4.51 -9.18 -43.36
C ILE A 208 5.73 -9.39 -44.29
N GLU A 209 6.73 -10.15 -43.85
CA GLU A 209 7.89 -10.50 -44.69
C GLU A 209 7.50 -11.39 -45.89
N GLU A 210 6.62 -12.38 -45.69
CA GLU A 210 6.10 -13.23 -46.78
C GLU A 210 5.27 -12.45 -47.81
N VAL A 211 4.43 -11.51 -47.35
CA VAL A 211 3.68 -10.62 -48.24
C VAL A 211 4.61 -9.65 -48.97
N ALA A 212 5.65 -9.12 -48.32
CA ALA A 212 6.65 -8.27 -48.98
C ALA A 212 7.39 -9.02 -50.10
N ALA A 213 7.86 -10.25 -49.84
CA ALA A 213 8.49 -11.10 -50.85
C ALA A 213 7.51 -11.47 -51.98
N SER A 214 6.23 -11.67 -51.68
CA SER A 214 5.18 -11.90 -52.68
C SER A 214 4.94 -10.67 -53.57
N VAL A 215 5.05 -9.45 -53.02
CA VAL A 215 4.96 -8.20 -53.78
C VAL A 215 6.17 -7.99 -54.69
N GLU A 216 7.38 -8.38 -54.28
CA GLU A 216 8.56 -8.36 -55.16
C GLU A 216 8.40 -9.30 -56.37
N ASN A 217 7.93 -10.53 -56.14
CA ASN A 217 7.62 -11.47 -57.23
C ASN A 217 6.49 -10.95 -58.14
N LEU A 218 5.45 -10.35 -57.56
CA LEU A 218 4.35 -9.76 -58.33
C LEU A 218 4.83 -8.58 -59.19
N ASN A 219 5.75 -7.73 -58.70
CA ASN A 219 6.37 -6.68 -59.52
C ASN A 219 7.13 -7.27 -60.72
N ALA A 220 7.93 -8.33 -60.52
CA ALA A 220 8.63 -9.00 -61.62
C ALA A 220 7.65 -9.57 -62.67
N HIS A 221 6.53 -10.15 -62.25
CA HIS A 221 5.48 -10.62 -63.16
C HIS A 221 4.77 -9.46 -63.89
N VAL A 222 4.52 -8.34 -63.22
CA VAL A 222 3.92 -7.15 -63.84
C VAL A 222 4.85 -6.57 -64.93
N ASP A 223 6.17 -6.58 -64.73
CA ASP A 223 7.15 -6.18 -65.75
C ASP A 223 7.24 -7.19 -66.92
N GLN A 224 7.13 -8.50 -66.64
CA GLN A 224 7.01 -9.53 -67.68
C GLN A 224 5.76 -9.32 -68.55
N VAL A 225 4.59 -9.08 -67.93
CA VAL A 225 3.34 -8.79 -68.66
C VAL A 225 3.43 -7.48 -69.44
N SER A 226 4.09 -6.44 -68.89
CA SER A 226 4.38 -5.19 -69.60
C SER A 226 5.21 -5.43 -70.87
N THR A 227 6.24 -6.27 -70.78
CA THR A 227 7.09 -6.61 -71.93
C THR A 227 6.32 -7.42 -72.98
N ALA A 228 5.52 -8.39 -72.53
CA ALA A 228 4.69 -9.21 -73.41
C ALA A 228 3.62 -8.39 -74.15
N ILE A 229 2.97 -7.42 -73.50
CA ILE A 229 1.95 -6.59 -74.14
C ILE A 229 2.55 -5.62 -75.17
N GLU A 230 3.78 -5.14 -74.96
CA GLU A 230 4.54 -4.38 -75.97
C GLU A 230 4.94 -5.22 -77.19
N GLN A 231 5.21 -6.52 -77.01
CA GLN A 231 5.44 -7.45 -78.12
C GLN A 231 4.14 -7.72 -78.88
N ILE A 232 3.02 -7.92 -78.17
CA ILE A 232 1.69 -8.08 -78.77
C ILE A 232 1.31 -6.82 -79.56
N ALA A 233 1.47 -5.61 -79.01
CA ALA A 233 1.15 -4.37 -79.72
C ALA A 233 1.95 -4.20 -81.04
N ARG A 234 3.24 -4.58 -81.04
CA ARG A 234 4.06 -4.63 -82.26
C ARG A 234 3.57 -5.69 -83.25
N SER A 235 3.22 -6.89 -82.78
CA SER A 235 2.70 -7.98 -83.61
C SER A 235 1.36 -7.60 -84.25
N VAL A 236 0.41 -7.08 -83.48
CA VAL A 236 -0.89 -6.55 -83.92
C VAL A 236 -0.68 -5.47 -85.00
N THR A 237 0.23 -4.52 -84.80
CA THR A 237 0.56 -3.51 -85.82
C THR A 237 1.07 -4.13 -87.14
N ALA A 238 1.92 -5.16 -87.06
CA ALA A 238 2.42 -5.87 -88.24
C ALA A 238 1.33 -6.71 -88.94
N VAL A 239 0.37 -7.27 -88.19
CA VAL A 239 -0.79 -7.99 -88.75
C VAL A 239 -1.70 -7.02 -89.50
N ALA A 240 -1.94 -5.81 -88.98
CA ALA A 240 -2.74 -4.79 -89.67
C ALA A 240 -2.11 -4.42 -91.02
N GLN A 241 -0.81 -4.10 -91.04
CA GLN A 241 -0.06 -3.79 -92.25
C GLN A 241 -0.07 -4.94 -93.28
N ASN A 242 -0.03 -6.19 -92.82
CA ASN A 242 -0.18 -7.34 -93.69
C ASN A 242 -1.61 -7.49 -94.24
N GLY A 243 -2.64 -7.22 -93.45
CA GLY A 243 -4.04 -7.17 -93.90
C GLY A 243 -4.24 -6.16 -95.02
N ASP A 244 -3.78 -4.92 -94.83
CA ASP A 244 -3.84 -3.86 -95.85
C ASP A 244 -3.10 -4.28 -97.14
N ARG A 245 -1.91 -4.88 -97.00
CA ARG A 245 -1.11 -5.36 -98.14
C ARG A 245 -1.79 -6.51 -98.88
N ILE A 246 -2.46 -7.44 -98.18
CA ILE A 246 -3.24 -8.51 -98.80
C ILE A 246 -4.44 -7.92 -99.56
N ALA A 247 -5.15 -6.95 -98.99
CA ALA A 247 -6.26 -6.26 -99.67
C ALA A 247 -5.80 -5.55 -100.95
N GLN A 248 -4.65 -4.87 -100.93
CA GLN A 248 -4.06 -4.23 -102.11
C GLN A 248 -3.63 -5.26 -103.17
N LEU A 249 -3.01 -6.36 -102.77
CA LEU A 249 -2.64 -7.45 -103.67
C LEU A 249 -3.88 -8.09 -104.31
N ALA A 250 -4.93 -8.35 -103.53
CA ALA A 250 -6.20 -8.87 -104.04
C ALA A 250 -6.83 -7.91 -105.06
N SER A 251 -6.91 -6.60 -104.77
CA SER A 251 -7.39 -5.60 -105.73
C SER A 251 -6.56 -5.57 -107.04
N SER A 252 -5.26 -5.83 -106.94
CA SER A 252 -4.37 -5.90 -108.11
C SER A 252 -4.63 -7.17 -108.92
N SER A 253 -4.71 -8.33 -108.28
CA SER A 253 -5.06 -9.62 -108.90
C SER A 253 -6.44 -9.59 -109.58
N ALA A 254 -7.44 -8.93 -108.98
CA ALA A 254 -8.75 -8.75 -109.59
C ALA A 254 -8.65 -7.93 -110.90
N THR A 255 -7.81 -6.89 -110.91
CA THR A 255 -7.55 -6.07 -112.09
C THR A 255 -6.86 -6.88 -113.21
N SER A 256 -5.82 -7.65 -112.88
CA SER A 256 -5.15 -8.56 -113.82
C SER A 256 -6.11 -9.62 -114.37
N THR A 257 -7.01 -10.16 -113.54
CA THR A 257 -7.99 -11.16 -113.95
C THR A 257 -9.05 -10.56 -114.89
N MET A 258 -9.50 -9.33 -114.68
CA MET A 258 -10.36 -8.60 -115.63
C MET A 258 -9.67 -8.34 -116.98
N GLN A 259 -8.36 -8.07 -116.98
CA GLN A 259 -7.60 -7.97 -118.23
C GLN A 259 -7.49 -9.33 -118.93
N MET A 260 -7.31 -10.41 -118.18
CA MET A 260 -7.28 -11.78 -118.70
C MET A 260 -8.61 -12.20 -119.34
N ASP A 261 -9.76 -11.92 -118.70
CA ASP A 261 -11.11 -12.15 -119.28
C ASP A 261 -11.27 -11.46 -120.65
N ARG A 262 -10.85 -10.19 -120.77
CA ARG A 262 -10.88 -9.46 -122.05
C ARG A 262 -9.99 -10.11 -123.12
N SER A 263 -8.78 -10.53 -122.75
CA SER A 263 -7.86 -11.22 -123.67
C SER A 263 -8.42 -12.57 -124.14
N ILE A 264 -9.01 -13.36 -123.23
CA ILE A 264 -9.64 -14.65 -123.56
C ILE A 264 -10.84 -14.45 -124.49
N ARG A 265 -11.69 -13.44 -124.25
CA ARG A 265 -12.80 -13.09 -125.17
C ARG A 265 -12.30 -12.68 -126.56
N SER A 266 -11.18 -11.97 -126.62
CA SER A 266 -10.52 -11.63 -127.89
C SER A 266 -10.04 -12.89 -128.63
N ILE A 267 -9.37 -13.81 -127.92
CA ILE A 267 -8.96 -15.12 -128.47
C ILE A 267 -10.16 -15.90 -128.99
N ALA A 268 -11.25 -16.01 -128.23
CA ALA A 268 -12.47 -16.70 -128.65
C ALA A 268 -13.09 -16.06 -129.91
N SER A 269 -13.04 -14.73 -130.05
CA SER A 269 -13.48 -14.02 -131.26
C SER A 269 -12.60 -14.33 -132.47
N VAL A 270 -11.27 -14.25 -132.33
CA VAL A 270 -10.31 -14.60 -133.39
C VAL A 270 -10.43 -16.06 -133.80
N THR A 271 -10.65 -16.96 -132.84
CA THR A 271 -10.83 -18.40 -133.09
C THR A 271 -12.08 -18.69 -133.91
N ARG A 272 -13.20 -18.00 -133.62
CA ARG A 272 -14.42 -18.07 -134.46
C ARG A 272 -14.20 -17.53 -135.88
N GLN A 273 -13.42 -16.46 -136.03
CA GLN A 273 -13.04 -15.96 -137.36
C GLN A 273 -12.15 -16.94 -138.12
N ALA A 274 -11.20 -17.58 -137.43
CA ALA A 274 -10.34 -18.61 -138.00
C ALA A 274 -11.16 -19.82 -138.47
N ASP A 275 -12.12 -20.29 -137.67
CA ASP A 275 -13.04 -21.39 -138.03
C ASP A 275 -13.80 -21.09 -139.35
N GLU A 276 -14.41 -19.91 -139.47
CA GLU A 276 -15.10 -19.51 -140.70
C GLU A 276 -14.16 -19.36 -141.91
N ILE A 277 -12.94 -18.86 -141.72
CA ILE A 277 -11.92 -18.79 -142.77
C ILE A 277 -11.51 -20.20 -143.21
N THR A 278 -11.26 -21.12 -142.26
CA THR A 278 -10.85 -22.50 -142.53
C THR A 278 -11.96 -23.28 -143.24
N LYS A 279 -13.22 -23.14 -142.80
CA LYS A 279 -14.40 -23.70 -143.49
C LYS A 279 -14.56 -23.16 -144.91
N ARG A 280 -14.29 -21.87 -145.14
CA ARG A 280 -14.32 -21.30 -146.50
C ARG A 280 -13.18 -21.84 -147.36
N ALA A 281 -11.96 -21.87 -146.85
CA ALA A 281 -10.80 -22.41 -147.56
C ALA A 281 -11.00 -23.89 -147.92
N ALA A 282 -11.64 -24.69 -147.05
CA ALA A 282 -12.02 -26.07 -147.34
C ALA A 282 -12.94 -26.16 -148.57
N ARG A 283 -13.99 -25.34 -148.62
CA ARG A 283 -14.94 -25.28 -149.75
C ARG A 283 -14.26 -24.83 -151.04
N GLU A 284 -13.39 -23.83 -150.98
CA GLU A 284 -12.65 -23.32 -152.15
C GLU A 284 -11.66 -24.36 -152.69
N ALA A 285 -10.95 -25.09 -151.81
CA ALA A 285 -10.05 -26.17 -152.20
C ALA A 285 -10.78 -27.38 -152.79
N ASP A 286 -11.95 -27.74 -152.24
CA ASP A 286 -12.82 -28.82 -152.73
C ASP A 286 -13.38 -28.50 -154.13
N GLN A 287 -13.90 -27.28 -154.32
CA GLN A 287 -14.32 -26.76 -155.64
C GLN A 287 -13.17 -26.72 -156.65
N GLY A 288 -11.97 -26.31 -156.24
CA GLY A 288 -10.77 -26.37 -157.07
C GLY A 288 -10.41 -27.80 -157.49
N GLY A 289 -10.64 -28.77 -156.60
CA GLY A 289 -10.47 -30.19 -156.87
C GLY A 289 -11.41 -30.69 -157.96
N GLU A 290 -12.70 -30.36 -157.85
CA GLU A 290 -13.73 -30.70 -158.85
C GLU A 290 -13.42 -30.09 -160.23
N VAL A 291 -12.91 -28.84 -160.26
CA VAL A 291 -12.50 -28.18 -161.52
C VAL A 291 -11.30 -28.88 -162.16
N LEU A 292 -10.31 -29.31 -161.38
CA LEU A 292 -9.17 -30.07 -161.90
C LEU A 292 -9.55 -31.47 -162.38
N GLU A 293 -10.48 -32.15 -161.69
CA GLU A 293 -11.00 -33.44 -162.14
C GLU A 293 -11.74 -33.31 -163.49
N LYS A 294 -12.57 -32.27 -163.66
CA LYS A 294 -13.18 -31.93 -164.95
C LYS A 294 -12.14 -31.61 -166.03
N ALA A 295 -11.04 -30.94 -165.67
CA ALA A 295 -9.94 -30.65 -166.60
C ALA A 295 -9.20 -31.91 -167.05
N ILE A 296 -8.90 -32.85 -166.14
CA ILE A 296 -8.30 -34.16 -166.46
C ILE A 296 -9.21 -34.94 -167.43
N HIS A 297 -10.51 -35.03 -167.15
CA HIS A 297 -11.48 -35.66 -168.06
C HIS A 297 -11.56 -34.94 -169.42
N GLY A 298 -11.50 -33.60 -169.44
CA GLY A 298 -11.45 -32.81 -170.66
C GLY A 298 -10.21 -33.12 -171.51
N LEU A 299 -9.04 -33.18 -170.89
CA LEU A 299 -7.76 -33.49 -171.54
C LEU A 299 -7.71 -34.94 -172.05
N SER A 300 -8.26 -35.90 -171.31
CA SER A 300 -8.44 -37.27 -171.81
C SER A 300 -9.27 -37.29 -173.10
N ARG A 301 -10.38 -36.54 -173.16
CA ARG A 301 -11.20 -36.43 -174.38
C ARG A 301 -10.46 -35.74 -175.53
N VAL A 302 -9.63 -34.74 -175.25
CA VAL A 302 -8.78 -34.09 -176.27
C VAL A 302 -7.76 -35.08 -176.81
N ARG A 303 -7.07 -35.82 -175.96
CA ARG A 303 -6.11 -36.88 -176.34
C ARG A 303 -6.77 -37.92 -177.26
N ASP A 304 -7.93 -38.43 -176.86
CA ASP A 304 -8.66 -39.45 -177.63
C ASP A 304 -9.13 -38.90 -178.99
N SER A 305 -9.59 -37.64 -179.03
CA SER A 305 -9.98 -36.94 -180.27
C SER A 305 -8.79 -36.68 -181.20
N MET A 306 -7.63 -36.27 -180.68
CA MET A 306 -6.40 -36.09 -181.48
C MET A 306 -5.91 -37.42 -182.06
N GLY A 307 -6.02 -38.52 -181.30
CA GLY A 307 -5.75 -39.87 -181.83
C GLY A 307 -6.67 -40.24 -183.00
N GLN A 308 -7.95 -39.87 -182.94
CA GLN A 308 -8.89 -40.05 -184.06
C GLN A 308 -8.53 -39.18 -185.27
N VAL A 309 -8.20 -37.90 -185.07
CA VAL A 309 -7.76 -36.99 -186.14
C VAL A 309 -6.50 -37.54 -186.83
N ALA A 310 -5.48 -37.93 -186.07
CA ALA A 310 -4.26 -38.52 -186.61
C ALA A 310 -4.53 -39.78 -187.45
N ASN A 311 -5.50 -40.62 -187.06
CA ASN A 311 -5.91 -41.80 -187.83
C ASN A 311 -6.62 -41.40 -189.15
N VAL A 312 -7.56 -40.44 -189.11
CA VAL A 312 -8.27 -39.96 -190.31
C VAL A 312 -7.31 -39.30 -191.30
N VAL A 313 -6.39 -38.46 -190.81
CA VAL A 313 -5.40 -37.80 -191.66
C VAL A 313 -4.41 -38.81 -192.26
N ARG A 314 -3.99 -39.85 -191.52
CA ARG A 314 -3.19 -40.96 -192.08
C ARG A 314 -3.91 -41.70 -193.21
N GLU A 315 -5.21 -41.94 -193.08
CA GLU A 315 -6.03 -42.53 -194.16
C GLU A 315 -6.17 -41.58 -195.38
N VAL A 316 -6.31 -40.27 -195.16
CA VAL A 316 -6.28 -39.27 -196.26
C VAL A 316 -4.92 -39.25 -196.97
N GLY A 317 -3.82 -39.32 -196.23
CA GLY A 317 -2.48 -39.43 -196.80
C GLY A 317 -2.29 -40.71 -197.63
N LYS A 318 -2.77 -41.85 -197.13
CA LYS A 318 -2.78 -43.13 -197.85
C LYS A 318 -3.59 -43.05 -199.15
N ARG A 319 -4.82 -42.56 -199.10
CA ARG A 319 -5.68 -42.39 -200.29
C ARG A 319 -5.10 -41.40 -201.29
N SER A 320 -4.45 -40.34 -200.82
CA SER A 320 -3.73 -39.39 -201.69
C SER A 320 -2.55 -40.08 -202.39
N SER A 321 -1.85 -41.01 -201.73
CA SER A 321 -0.82 -41.85 -202.36
C SER A 321 -1.40 -42.80 -203.41
N GLU A 322 -2.53 -43.45 -203.13
CA GLU A 322 -3.24 -44.31 -204.08
C GLU A 322 -3.70 -43.53 -205.32
N ILE A 323 -4.26 -42.33 -205.14
CA ILE A 323 -4.62 -41.44 -206.27
C ILE A 323 -3.37 -40.98 -207.02
N GLY A 324 -2.25 -40.70 -206.35
CA GLY A 324 -0.97 -40.39 -206.99
C GLY A 324 -0.55 -41.46 -208.01
N GLY A 325 -0.60 -42.74 -207.63
CA GLY A 325 -0.30 -43.84 -208.56
C GLY A 325 -1.29 -43.96 -209.74
N ILE A 326 -2.57 -43.61 -209.53
CA ILE A 326 -3.56 -43.52 -210.62
C ILE A 326 -3.22 -42.37 -211.58
N VAL A 327 -2.84 -41.22 -211.04
CA VAL A 327 -2.46 -40.01 -211.78
C VAL A 327 -1.18 -40.24 -212.60
N ASP A 328 -0.18 -40.92 -212.04
CA ASP A 328 1.02 -41.34 -212.78
C ASP A 328 0.63 -42.30 -213.94
N THR A 329 -0.30 -43.22 -213.70
CA THR A 329 -0.82 -44.14 -214.73
C THR A 329 -1.59 -43.41 -215.84
N ILE A 330 -2.40 -42.41 -215.51
CA ILE A 330 -3.12 -41.58 -216.49
C ILE A 330 -2.14 -40.73 -217.30
N THR A 331 -1.07 -40.21 -216.69
CA THR A 331 -0.01 -39.46 -217.39
C THR A 331 0.66 -40.36 -218.43
N LEU A 332 1.04 -41.59 -218.05
CA LEU A 332 1.61 -42.58 -218.96
C LEU A 332 0.64 -42.98 -220.10
N LEU A 333 -0.66 -43.07 -219.82
CA LEU A 333 -1.70 -43.31 -220.83
C LEU A 333 -1.85 -42.11 -221.77
N ALA A 334 -1.81 -40.88 -221.26
CA ALA A 334 -1.86 -39.66 -222.07
C ALA A 334 -0.63 -39.56 -222.99
N GLU A 335 0.58 -39.82 -222.49
CA GLU A 335 1.81 -39.87 -223.30
C GLU A 335 1.74 -40.96 -224.39
N ARG A 336 1.29 -42.17 -224.05
CA ARG A 336 1.05 -43.25 -225.04
C ARG A 336 0.01 -42.85 -226.07
N THR A 337 -1.06 -42.18 -225.66
CA THR A 337 -2.14 -41.74 -226.55
C THR A 337 -1.63 -40.65 -227.49
N ASN A 338 -0.87 -39.67 -226.99
CA ASN A 338 -0.19 -38.64 -227.77
C ASN A 338 0.72 -39.25 -228.85
N LEU A 339 1.50 -40.28 -228.51
CA LEU A 339 2.34 -41.03 -229.45
C LEU A 339 1.55 -41.84 -230.48
N LEU A 340 0.49 -42.56 -230.08
CA LEU A 340 -0.41 -43.24 -231.02
C LEU A 340 -1.07 -42.24 -231.99
N SER A 341 -1.50 -41.10 -231.45
CA SER A 341 -2.15 -40.03 -232.20
C SER A 341 -1.20 -39.40 -233.22
N LEU A 342 0.03 -39.12 -232.82
CA LEU A 342 1.07 -38.61 -233.71
C LEU A 342 1.35 -39.59 -234.86
N ASN A 343 1.47 -40.89 -234.56
CA ASN A 343 1.62 -41.92 -235.59
C ASN A 343 0.41 -41.98 -236.54
N ALA A 344 -0.81 -41.83 -236.01
CA ALA A 344 -2.02 -41.78 -236.81
C ALA A 344 -2.11 -40.51 -237.69
N SER A 345 -1.71 -39.34 -237.18
CA SER A 345 -1.62 -38.09 -237.96
C SER A 345 -0.61 -38.22 -239.10
N ILE A 346 0.55 -38.84 -238.83
CA ILE A 346 1.60 -39.08 -239.83
C ILE A 346 1.07 -40.00 -240.95
N GLU A 347 0.46 -41.13 -240.62
CA GLU A 347 0.00 -42.08 -241.65
C GLU A 347 -1.24 -41.56 -242.40
N ALA A 348 -2.10 -40.78 -241.74
CA ALA A 348 -3.22 -40.10 -242.39
C ALA A 348 -2.76 -38.99 -243.36
N ALA A 349 -1.71 -38.24 -243.04
CA ALA A 349 -1.08 -37.31 -243.99
C ALA A 349 -0.47 -38.06 -245.20
N ARG A 350 0.05 -39.26 -244.97
CA ARG A 350 0.64 -40.15 -245.99
C ARG A 350 -0.40 -40.67 -247.00
N ALA A 351 -1.64 -40.86 -246.58
CA ALA A 351 -2.76 -41.29 -247.43
C ALA A 351 -3.36 -40.17 -248.31
N GLY A 352 -2.83 -38.94 -248.25
CA GLY A 352 -3.22 -37.83 -249.12
C GLY A 352 -4.68 -37.40 -248.95
N GLU A 353 -5.35 -37.06 -250.06
CA GLU A 353 -6.76 -36.62 -250.08
C GLU A 353 -7.71 -37.57 -249.33
N ALA A 354 -7.49 -38.90 -249.42
CA ALA A 354 -8.32 -39.89 -248.75
C ALA A 354 -8.10 -39.93 -247.21
N GLY A 355 -6.92 -39.56 -246.73
CA GLY A 355 -6.58 -39.56 -245.31
C GLY A 355 -6.96 -38.28 -244.55
N ARG A 356 -7.38 -37.22 -245.27
CA ARG A 356 -7.55 -35.88 -244.70
C ARG A 356 -8.55 -35.81 -243.53
N GLY A 357 -9.61 -36.62 -243.55
CA GLY A 357 -10.54 -36.75 -242.41
C GLY A 357 -9.92 -37.40 -241.18
N PHE A 358 -9.11 -38.45 -241.37
CA PHE A 358 -8.38 -39.12 -240.28
C PHE A 358 -7.29 -38.23 -239.68
N ALA A 359 -6.61 -37.41 -240.50
CA ALA A 359 -5.58 -36.49 -240.00
C ALA A 359 -6.15 -35.45 -239.02
N VAL A 360 -7.36 -34.93 -239.28
CA VAL A 360 -8.05 -34.02 -238.35
C VAL A 360 -8.41 -34.72 -237.04
N VAL A 361 -8.94 -35.95 -237.10
CA VAL A 361 -9.27 -36.73 -235.89
C VAL A 361 -8.01 -37.07 -235.09
N ALA A 362 -6.92 -37.44 -235.75
CA ALA A 362 -5.65 -37.76 -235.10
C ALA A 362 -4.97 -36.52 -234.51
N GLU A 363 -5.12 -35.33 -235.09
CA GLU A 363 -4.62 -34.10 -234.45
C GLU A 363 -5.50 -33.68 -233.25
N GLU A 364 -6.81 -33.92 -233.30
CA GLU A 364 -7.71 -33.66 -232.17
C GLU A 364 -7.46 -34.63 -231.00
N ILE A 365 -7.21 -35.92 -231.26
CA ILE A 365 -6.80 -36.87 -230.23
C ILE A 365 -5.42 -36.48 -229.65
N ARG A 366 -4.52 -35.89 -230.45
CA ARG A 366 -3.20 -35.41 -230.00
C ARG A 366 -3.35 -34.23 -229.04
N ASN A 367 -4.15 -33.24 -229.42
CA ASN A 367 -4.51 -32.12 -228.55
C ASN A 367 -5.24 -32.57 -227.27
N LEU A 368 -6.13 -33.58 -227.37
CA LEU A 368 -6.82 -34.13 -226.20
C LEU A 368 -5.85 -34.85 -225.27
N ALA A 369 -4.90 -35.61 -225.80
CA ALA A 369 -3.86 -36.30 -225.03
C ALA A 369 -2.92 -35.31 -224.32
N ASP A 370 -2.48 -34.24 -225.00
CA ASP A 370 -1.61 -33.21 -224.41
C ASP A 370 -2.34 -32.39 -223.33
N ARG A 371 -3.61 -32.04 -223.57
CA ARG A 371 -4.50 -31.46 -222.54
C ARG A 371 -4.71 -32.40 -221.36
N SER A 372 -4.83 -33.70 -221.60
CA SER A 372 -4.97 -34.71 -220.56
C SER A 372 -3.69 -34.83 -219.73
N ALA A 373 -2.51 -34.90 -220.37
CA ALA A 373 -1.22 -34.91 -219.69
C ALA A 373 -1.04 -33.67 -218.80
N LYS A 374 -1.35 -32.47 -219.32
CA LYS A 374 -1.29 -31.23 -218.55
C LYS A 374 -2.24 -31.23 -217.35
N ALA A 375 -3.51 -31.59 -217.56
CA ALA A 375 -4.48 -31.67 -216.47
C ALA A 375 -4.07 -32.73 -215.41
N THR A 376 -3.44 -33.82 -215.84
CA THR A 376 -2.95 -34.87 -214.94
C THR A 376 -1.73 -34.40 -214.15
N ALA A 377 -0.84 -33.60 -214.74
CA ALA A 377 0.26 -32.94 -214.03
C ALA A 377 -0.23 -31.91 -213.00
N ASP A 378 -1.27 -31.14 -213.31
CA ASP A 378 -1.92 -30.23 -212.36
C ASP A 378 -2.54 -31.01 -211.17
N ILE A 379 -3.19 -32.15 -211.44
CA ILE A 379 -3.70 -33.05 -210.38
C ILE A 379 -2.54 -33.65 -209.58
N ALA A 380 -1.43 -34.06 -210.20
CA ALA A 380 -0.25 -34.58 -209.50
C ALA A 380 0.34 -33.56 -208.52
N ALA A 381 0.36 -32.27 -208.88
CA ALA A 381 0.76 -31.19 -207.99
C ALA A 381 -0.20 -31.03 -206.80
N ILE A 382 -1.52 -31.09 -207.04
CA ILE A 382 -2.54 -31.07 -205.97
C ILE A 382 -2.39 -32.26 -205.03
N ILE A 383 -2.15 -33.47 -205.55
CA ILE A 383 -1.95 -34.68 -204.75
C ILE A 383 -0.68 -34.60 -203.89
N LYS A 384 0.43 -34.10 -204.43
CA LYS A 384 1.65 -33.86 -203.64
C LYS A 384 1.43 -32.82 -202.54
N ALA A 385 0.65 -31.76 -202.82
CA ALA A 385 0.28 -30.78 -201.81
C ALA A 385 -0.62 -31.40 -200.71
N LEU A 386 -1.60 -32.23 -201.07
CA LEU A 386 -2.44 -32.95 -200.11
C LEU A 386 -1.64 -33.94 -199.24
N GLN A 387 -0.66 -34.65 -199.82
CA GLN A 387 0.26 -35.50 -199.06
C GLN A 387 1.10 -34.71 -198.06
N ALA A 388 1.64 -33.55 -198.46
CA ALA A 388 2.41 -32.68 -197.58
C ALA A 388 1.55 -32.13 -196.43
N VAL A 389 0.35 -31.62 -196.73
CA VAL A 389 -0.61 -31.13 -195.72
C VAL A 389 -1.07 -32.25 -194.78
N ALA A 390 -1.26 -33.48 -195.29
CA ALA A 390 -1.59 -34.62 -194.44
C ALA A 390 -0.43 -34.97 -193.48
N GLN A 391 0.81 -34.97 -193.96
CA GLN A 391 1.99 -35.22 -193.10
C GLN A 391 2.19 -34.13 -192.05
N GLU A 392 1.98 -32.87 -192.41
CA GLU A 392 1.99 -31.72 -191.49
C GLU A 392 0.89 -31.87 -190.42
N ALA A 393 -0.34 -32.19 -190.82
CA ALA A 393 -1.47 -32.37 -189.91
C ALA A 393 -1.31 -33.59 -188.97
N VAL A 394 -0.67 -34.69 -189.40
CA VAL A 394 -0.26 -35.78 -188.48
C VAL A 394 0.76 -35.27 -187.46
N THR A 395 1.80 -34.56 -187.91
CA THR A 395 2.85 -34.02 -187.03
C THR A 395 2.27 -33.03 -186.00
N ALA A 396 1.32 -32.18 -186.40
CA ALA A 396 0.59 -31.27 -185.52
C ALA A 396 -0.33 -32.02 -184.53
N SER A 397 -0.96 -33.11 -184.96
CA SER A 397 -1.80 -33.97 -184.11
C SER A 397 -0.98 -34.69 -183.04
N ASP A 398 0.17 -35.28 -183.40
CA ASP A 398 1.08 -35.95 -182.46
C ASP A 398 1.71 -34.96 -181.46
N SER A 399 2.00 -33.73 -181.90
CA SER A 399 2.44 -32.65 -181.02
C SER A 399 1.34 -32.26 -180.02
N SER A 400 0.10 -32.15 -180.49
CA SER A 400 -1.07 -31.82 -179.67
C SER A 400 -1.43 -32.94 -178.68
N LEU A 401 -1.21 -34.20 -179.07
CA LEU A 401 -1.32 -35.37 -178.20
C LEU A 401 -0.35 -35.27 -177.00
N ARG A 402 0.93 -34.99 -177.27
CA ARG A 402 1.95 -34.78 -176.22
C ARG A 402 1.60 -33.62 -175.29
N VAL A 403 1.12 -32.50 -175.83
CA VAL A 403 0.71 -31.34 -175.01
C VAL A 403 -0.49 -31.69 -174.12
N ALA A 404 -1.45 -32.49 -174.61
CA ALA A 404 -2.57 -32.96 -173.81
C ALA A 404 -2.14 -33.91 -172.68
N GLU A 405 -1.21 -34.82 -172.93
CA GLU A 405 -0.63 -35.73 -171.92
C GLU A 405 0.14 -34.97 -170.84
N GLU A 406 1.01 -34.03 -171.24
CA GLU A 406 1.76 -33.17 -170.31
C GLU A 406 0.82 -32.31 -169.45
N SER A 407 -0.22 -31.73 -170.08
CA SER A 407 -1.26 -30.97 -169.38
C SER A 407 -2.04 -31.85 -168.40
N SER A 408 -2.34 -33.11 -168.75
CA SER A 408 -3.03 -34.05 -167.84
C SER A 408 -2.19 -34.33 -166.60
N LYS A 409 -0.88 -34.57 -166.80
CA LYS A 409 0.07 -34.78 -165.70
C LYS A 409 0.21 -33.56 -164.78
N PHE A 410 0.15 -32.33 -165.32
CA PHE A 410 0.09 -31.11 -164.50
C PHE A 410 -1.22 -31.01 -163.72
N ALA A 411 -2.37 -31.33 -164.34
CA ALA A 411 -3.67 -31.30 -163.67
C ALA A 411 -3.77 -32.36 -162.56
N GLU A 412 -3.26 -33.58 -162.77
CA GLU A 412 -3.12 -34.62 -161.75
C GLU A 412 -2.23 -34.17 -160.59
N SER A 413 -1.09 -33.55 -160.89
CA SER A 413 -0.18 -32.98 -159.89
C SER A 413 -0.84 -31.87 -159.06
N GLY A 414 -1.64 -31.02 -159.72
CA GLY A 414 -2.46 -30.00 -159.07
C GLY A 414 -3.53 -30.61 -158.16
N SER A 415 -4.21 -31.68 -158.59
CA SER A 415 -5.20 -32.39 -157.78
C SER A 415 -4.57 -33.02 -156.53
N ALA A 416 -3.39 -33.61 -156.67
CA ALA A 416 -2.61 -34.12 -155.54
C ALA A 416 -2.16 -33.01 -154.58
N ALA A 417 -1.83 -31.82 -155.08
CA ALA A 417 -1.50 -30.66 -154.26
C ALA A 417 -2.73 -30.13 -153.50
N LEU A 418 -3.90 -30.01 -154.15
CA LEU A 418 -5.15 -29.61 -153.49
C LEU A 418 -5.58 -30.60 -152.40
N LYS A 419 -5.42 -31.91 -152.61
CA LYS A 419 -5.69 -32.91 -151.56
C LYS A 419 -4.82 -32.73 -150.32
N LYS A 420 -3.54 -32.34 -150.49
CA LYS A 420 -2.65 -32.00 -149.37
C LYS A 420 -3.08 -30.70 -148.66
N ILE A 421 -3.50 -29.69 -149.43
CA ILE A 421 -4.03 -28.44 -148.88
C ILE A 421 -5.30 -28.70 -148.06
N LEU A 422 -6.23 -29.52 -148.57
CA LEU A 422 -7.46 -29.89 -147.87
C LEU A 422 -7.18 -30.61 -146.54
N ALA A 423 -6.22 -31.53 -146.50
CA ALA A 423 -5.78 -32.18 -145.26
C ALA A 423 -5.22 -31.17 -144.25
N GLY A 424 -4.33 -30.25 -144.66
CA GLY A 424 -3.80 -29.21 -143.78
C GLY A 424 -4.87 -28.22 -143.28
N ILE A 425 -5.92 -27.98 -144.07
CA ILE A 425 -7.09 -27.19 -143.67
C ILE A 425 -7.92 -27.95 -142.60
N GLN A 426 -8.09 -29.27 -142.74
CA GLN A 426 -8.75 -30.11 -141.73
C GLN A 426 -7.97 -30.14 -140.41
N ASP A 427 -6.64 -30.29 -140.46
CA ASP A 427 -5.77 -30.21 -139.27
C ASP A 427 -5.89 -28.84 -138.59
N THR A 428 -5.92 -27.76 -139.38
CA THR A 428 -6.13 -26.39 -138.88
C THR A 428 -7.49 -26.24 -138.19
N ALA A 429 -8.57 -26.81 -138.74
CA ALA A 429 -9.90 -26.78 -138.11
C ALA A 429 -9.91 -27.53 -136.77
N GLY A 430 -9.18 -28.64 -136.67
CA GLY A 430 -8.96 -29.37 -135.43
C GLY A 430 -8.25 -28.52 -134.36
N LEU A 431 -7.19 -27.80 -134.74
CA LEU A 431 -6.47 -26.88 -133.83
C LEU A 431 -7.36 -25.71 -133.38
N VAL A 432 -8.12 -25.10 -134.30
CA VAL A 432 -9.06 -24.02 -134.00
C VAL A 432 -10.13 -24.48 -132.99
N THR A 433 -10.65 -25.69 -133.16
CA THR A 433 -11.62 -26.29 -132.21
C THR A 433 -11.01 -26.47 -130.80
N GLN A 434 -9.77 -26.95 -130.72
CA GLN A 434 -9.06 -27.11 -129.44
C GLN A 434 -8.80 -25.76 -128.75
N ILE A 435 -8.40 -24.73 -129.50
CA ILE A 435 -8.20 -23.37 -128.98
C ILE A 435 -9.52 -22.80 -128.45
N SER A 436 -10.65 -23.02 -129.13
CA SER A 436 -11.96 -22.55 -128.67
C SER A 436 -12.33 -23.17 -127.32
N LYS A 437 -12.13 -24.49 -127.17
CA LYS A 437 -12.38 -25.19 -125.90
C LYS A 437 -11.48 -24.67 -124.78
N ALA A 438 -10.19 -24.50 -125.04
CA ALA A 438 -9.24 -23.97 -124.07
C ALA A 438 -9.59 -22.53 -123.64
N ALA A 439 -10.09 -21.69 -124.54
CA ALA A 439 -10.57 -20.35 -124.22
C ALA A 439 -11.83 -20.36 -123.33
N GLU A 440 -12.75 -21.30 -123.55
CA GLU A 440 -13.94 -21.47 -122.69
C GLU A 440 -13.56 -21.95 -121.28
N GLU A 441 -12.67 -22.94 -121.16
CA GLU A 441 -12.13 -23.42 -119.88
C GLU A 441 -11.38 -22.31 -119.11
N GLN A 442 -10.56 -21.52 -119.80
CA GLN A 442 -9.88 -20.36 -119.20
C GLN A 442 -10.85 -19.26 -118.76
N LEU A 443 -11.96 -19.04 -119.48
CA LEU A 443 -12.97 -18.06 -119.09
C LEU A 443 -13.67 -18.46 -117.78
N GLN A 444 -13.98 -19.75 -117.60
CA GLN A 444 -14.54 -20.26 -116.34
C GLN A 444 -13.53 -20.10 -115.19
N ALA A 445 -12.28 -20.54 -115.39
CA ALA A 445 -11.23 -20.40 -114.37
C ALA A 445 -10.99 -18.93 -113.97
N GLY A 446 -11.07 -17.99 -114.93
CA GLY A 446 -11.01 -16.55 -114.65
C GLY A 446 -12.14 -16.06 -113.75
N GLN A 447 -13.38 -16.54 -113.94
CA GLN A 447 -14.51 -16.17 -113.08
C GLN A 447 -14.37 -16.71 -111.65
N GLU A 448 -13.86 -17.93 -111.49
CA GLU A 448 -13.56 -18.50 -110.17
C GLU A 448 -12.44 -17.74 -109.47
N LEU A 449 -11.40 -17.33 -110.22
CA LEU A 449 -10.32 -16.50 -109.70
C LEU A 449 -10.81 -15.12 -109.23
N VAL A 450 -11.74 -14.46 -109.94
CA VAL A 450 -12.37 -13.20 -109.46
C VAL A 450 -13.12 -13.43 -108.15
N LYS A 451 -13.91 -14.51 -108.03
CA LYS A 451 -14.64 -14.83 -106.79
C LYS A 451 -13.69 -15.06 -105.62
N ALA A 452 -12.66 -15.87 -105.80
CA ALA A 452 -11.65 -16.14 -104.78
C ALA A 452 -10.94 -14.85 -104.35
N THR A 453 -10.53 -14.02 -105.31
CA THR A 453 -9.83 -12.75 -105.03
C THR A 453 -10.70 -11.77 -104.25
N ASN A 454 -12.00 -11.66 -104.58
CA ASN A 454 -12.95 -10.84 -103.83
C ASN A 454 -13.17 -11.36 -102.40
N ALA A 455 -13.19 -12.68 -102.20
CA ALA A 455 -13.26 -13.28 -100.87
C ALA A 455 -12.02 -12.95 -100.04
N THR A 456 -10.81 -13.11 -100.60
CA THR A 456 -9.55 -12.73 -99.95
C THR A 456 -9.51 -11.24 -99.56
N ALA A 457 -10.02 -10.34 -100.41
CA ALA A 457 -10.12 -8.92 -100.07
C ALA A 457 -11.09 -8.65 -98.90
N ALA A 458 -12.20 -9.40 -98.82
CA ALA A 458 -13.16 -9.30 -97.71
C ALA A 458 -12.58 -9.84 -96.40
N GLU A 459 -11.91 -11.00 -96.43
CA GLU A 459 -11.20 -11.59 -95.29
C GLU A 459 -10.09 -10.65 -94.78
N ALA A 460 -9.29 -10.06 -95.67
CA ALA A 460 -8.26 -9.09 -95.29
C ALA A 460 -8.85 -7.88 -94.54
N LYS A 461 -10.04 -7.40 -94.94
CA LYS A 461 -10.76 -6.33 -94.24
C LYS A 461 -11.30 -6.78 -92.87
N GLN A 462 -11.75 -8.03 -92.74
CA GLN A 462 -12.15 -8.59 -91.44
C GLN A 462 -10.94 -8.72 -90.51
N VAL A 463 -9.79 -9.19 -91.00
CA VAL A 463 -8.52 -9.22 -90.25
C VAL A 463 -8.13 -7.82 -89.78
N ALA A 464 -8.17 -6.80 -90.65
CA ALA A 464 -7.88 -5.42 -90.25
C ALA A 464 -8.82 -4.92 -89.13
N THR A 465 -10.11 -5.28 -89.20
CA THR A 465 -11.11 -4.93 -88.17
C THR A 465 -10.80 -5.60 -86.82
N ALA A 466 -10.58 -6.92 -86.82
CA ALA A 466 -10.20 -7.67 -85.61
C ALA A 466 -8.87 -7.18 -85.01
N THR A 467 -7.93 -6.74 -85.85
CA THR A 467 -6.64 -6.20 -85.42
C THR A 467 -6.80 -4.82 -84.76
N ALA A 468 -7.73 -3.99 -85.22
CA ALA A 468 -8.08 -2.74 -84.55
C ALA A 468 -8.70 -2.98 -83.16
N GLU A 469 -9.56 -4.00 -83.02
CA GLU A 469 -10.11 -4.42 -81.72
C GLU A 469 -9.01 -4.94 -80.78
N GLN A 470 -8.11 -5.80 -81.28
CA GLN A 470 -6.94 -6.27 -80.52
C GLN A 470 -6.04 -5.11 -80.06
N THR A 471 -5.89 -4.06 -80.85
CA THR A 471 -5.14 -2.85 -80.47
C THR A 471 -5.76 -2.18 -79.24
N LYS A 472 -7.10 -2.03 -79.22
CA LYS A 472 -7.84 -1.47 -78.08
C LYS A 472 -7.76 -2.36 -76.83
N SER A 473 -7.81 -3.68 -77.00
CA SER A 473 -7.61 -4.63 -75.90
C SER A 473 -6.19 -4.54 -75.34
N ALA A 474 -5.17 -4.44 -76.19
CA ALA A 474 -3.78 -4.28 -75.74
C ALA A 474 -3.57 -2.97 -74.96
N GLN A 475 -4.16 -1.86 -75.41
CA GLN A 475 -4.16 -0.59 -74.66
C GLN A 475 -4.84 -0.71 -73.29
N SER A 476 -5.94 -1.46 -73.21
CA SER A 476 -6.65 -1.71 -71.95
C SER A 476 -5.80 -2.54 -70.96
N VAL A 477 -5.06 -3.53 -71.47
CA VAL A 477 -4.10 -4.30 -70.66
C VAL A 477 -2.94 -3.42 -70.17
N VAL A 478 -2.40 -2.52 -71.02
CA VAL A 478 -1.36 -1.55 -70.60
C VAL A 478 -1.85 -0.66 -69.45
N GLN A 479 -3.10 -0.19 -69.50
CA GLN A 479 -3.70 0.58 -68.40
C GLN A 479 -3.85 -0.25 -67.12
N ALA A 480 -4.29 -1.51 -67.23
CA ALA A 480 -4.40 -2.42 -66.09
C ALA A 480 -3.02 -2.73 -65.45
N VAL A 481 -1.98 -2.95 -66.27
CA VAL A 481 -0.59 -3.14 -65.83
C VAL A 481 -0.07 -1.91 -65.08
N ALA A 482 -0.36 -0.70 -65.57
CA ALA A 482 0.02 0.53 -64.89
C ALA A 482 -0.68 0.69 -63.53
N GLN A 483 -1.97 0.35 -63.45
CA GLN A 483 -2.71 0.35 -62.19
C GLN A 483 -2.20 -0.73 -61.22
N LEU A 484 -1.83 -1.91 -61.71
CA LEU A 484 -1.20 -2.97 -60.90
C LEU A 484 0.14 -2.51 -60.32
N ARG A 485 1.04 -1.89 -61.10
CA ARG A 485 2.30 -1.30 -60.59
C ARG A 485 2.05 -0.30 -59.45
N LYS A 486 0.98 0.49 -59.52
CA LYS A 486 0.61 1.42 -58.46
C LYS A 486 0.15 0.68 -57.19
N ILE A 487 -0.66 -0.36 -57.34
CA ILE A 487 -1.15 -1.17 -56.22
C ILE A 487 0.01 -1.91 -55.54
N THR A 488 0.90 -2.56 -56.29
CA THR A 488 2.06 -3.26 -55.72
C THR A 488 2.99 -2.31 -54.97
N GLN A 489 3.23 -1.10 -55.49
CA GLN A 489 3.98 -0.06 -54.79
C GLN A 489 3.29 0.38 -53.49
N GLN A 490 1.97 0.53 -53.47
CA GLN A 490 1.21 0.86 -52.26
C GLN A 490 1.25 -0.26 -51.21
N VAL A 491 1.15 -1.54 -51.62
CA VAL A 491 1.26 -2.67 -50.70
C VAL A 491 2.69 -2.77 -50.14
N ALA A 492 3.74 -2.56 -50.95
CA ALA A 492 5.12 -2.53 -50.47
C ALA A 492 5.35 -1.48 -49.39
N LEU A 493 4.83 -0.25 -49.58
CA LEU A 493 4.89 0.81 -48.57
C LEU A 493 4.13 0.43 -47.29
N ALA A 494 2.92 -0.13 -47.42
CA ALA A 494 2.11 -0.56 -46.29
C ALA A 494 2.77 -1.70 -45.50
N MET A 495 3.42 -2.67 -46.17
CA MET A 495 4.17 -3.74 -45.48
C MET A 495 5.37 -3.20 -44.71
N ASN A 496 6.10 -2.23 -45.27
CA ASN A 496 7.20 -1.60 -44.55
C ASN A 496 6.72 -0.84 -43.29
N GLU A 497 5.61 -0.11 -43.39
CA GLU A 497 4.99 0.59 -42.26
C GLU A 497 4.45 -0.38 -41.20
N GLN A 498 3.78 -1.46 -41.60
CA GLN A 498 3.34 -2.52 -40.69
C GLN A 498 4.51 -3.23 -40.01
N GLY A 499 5.62 -3.48 -40.73
CA GLY A 499 6.83 -4.05 -40.15
C GLY A 499 7.46 -3.14 -39.09
N HIS A 500 7.40 -1.81 -39.28
CA HIS A 500 7.77 -0.86 -38.23
C HIS A 500 6.82 -0.88 -37.03
N ALA A 501 5.50 -0.91 -37.27
CA ALA A 501 4.50 -0.99 -36.21
C ALA A 501 4.64 -2.27 -35.36
N ALA A 502 4.85 -3.43 -36.01
CA ALA A 502 5.08 -4.70 -35.33
C ALA A 502 6.28 -4.64 -34.36
N ARG A 503 7.41 -4.05 -34.80
CA ARG A 503 8.60 -3.86 -33.95
C ARG A 503 8.34 -2.98 -32.73
N GLU A 504 7.60 -1.88 -32.87
CA GLU A 504 7.27 -1.04 -31.72
C GLU A 504 6.24 -1.70 -30.78
N ILE A 505 5.31 -2.52 -31.29
CA ILE A 505 4.41 -3.32 -30.43
C ILE A 505 5.18 -4.39 -29.64
N ILE A 506 6.12 -5.10 -30.25
CA ILE A 506 7.00 -6.07 -29.55
C ILE A 506 7.74 -5.38 -28.39
N LYS A 507 8.32 -4.21 -28.66
CA LYS A 507 9.04 -3.41 -27.67
C LYS A 507 8.13 -2.89 -26.55
N ALA A 508 6.91 -2.48 -26.88
CA ALA A 508 5.90 -2.09 -25.89
C ALA A 508 5.49 -3.28 -25.01
N ALA A 509 5.28 -4.47 -25.60
CA ALA A 509 4.95 -5.69 -24.86
C ALA A 509 6.11 -6.13 -23.94
N GLN A 510 7.36 -6.10 -24.41
CA GLN A 510 8.54 -6.35 -23.58
C GLN A 510 8.66 -5.39 -22.38
N ASN A 511 8.37 -4.10 -22.60
CA ASN A 511 8.29 -3.12 -21.51
C ASN A 511 7.17 -3.46 -20.53
N THR A 512 5.98 -3.84 -21.02
CA THR A 512 4.85 -4.28 -20.18
C THR A 512 5.21 -5.50 -19.34
N THR A 513 5.85 -6.54 -19.92
CA THR A 513 6.32 -7.72 -19.18
C THR A 513 7.32 -7.33 -18.08
N THR A 514 8.27 -6.44 -18.39
CA THR A 514 9.27 -5.94 -17.43
C THR A 514 8.60 -5.19 -16.27
N GLN A 515 7.63 -4.33 -16.59
CA GLN A 515 6.94 -3.48 -15.62
C GLN A 515 5.96 -4.29 -14.75
N ALA A 516 5.29 -5.29 -15.32
CA ALA A 516 4.51 -6.29 -14.59
C ALA A 516 5.39 -7.12 -13.64
N GLY A 517 6.60 -7.49 -14.06
CA GLY A 517 7.61 -8.12 -13.20
C GLY A 517 8.03 -7.24 -12.02
N ALA A 518 8.23 -5.93 -12.24
CA ALA A 518 8.53 -4.97 -11.19
C ALA A 518 7.37 -4.80 -10.19
N VAL A 519 6.12 -4.74 -10.68
CA VAL A 519 4.93 -4.72 -9.81
C VAL A 519 4.83 -6.00 -8.98
N ARG A 520 5.01 -7.19 -9.58
CA ARG A 520 5.03 -8.47 -8.83
C ARG A 520 6.07 -8.47 -7.71
N LYS A 521 7.28 -7.96 -7.98
CA LYS A 521 8.33 -7.82 -6.96
C LYS A 521 7.88 -6.90 -5.82
N ALA A 522 7.37 -5.71 -6.14
CA ALA A 522 6.89 -4.75 -5.14
C ALA A 522 5.73 -5.30 -4.30
N THR A 523 4.77 -6.03 -4.91
CA THR A 523 3.69 -6.69 -4.16
C THR A 523 4.20 -7.83 -3.27
N GLY A 524 5.28 -8.52 -3.67
CA GLY A 524 5.94 -9.51 -2.82
C GLY A 524 6.57 -8.89 -1.58
N GLU A 525 7.28 -7.77 -1.76
CA GLU A 525 7.87 -6.99 -0.66
C GLU A 525 6.79 -6.40 0.27
N GLN A 526 5.69 -5.87 -0.29
CA GLN A 526 4.53 -5.41 0.48
C GLN A 526 3.83 -6.54 1.25
N SER A 527 3.70 -7.74 0.66
CA SER A 527 3.11 -8.90 1.35
C SER A 527 3.95 -9.35 2.55
N GLN A 528 5.28 -9.30 2.44
CA GLN A 528 6.18 -9.54 3.56
C GLN A 528 6.03 -8.45 4.64
N ALA A 529 5.99 -7.17 4.26
CA ALA A 529 5.76 -6.07 5.20
C ALA A 529 4.42 -6.20 5.93
N VAL A 530 3.32 -6.49 5.22
CA VAL A 530 1.99 -6.75 5.81
C VAL A 530 2.05 -7.88 6.83
N THR A 531 2.76 -8.97 6.54
CA THR A 531 2.95 -10.09 7.49
C THR A 531 3.65 -9.63 8.78
N GLN A 532 4.62 -8.72 8.70
CA GLN A 532 5.25 -8.13 9.87
C GLN A 532 4.29 -7.22 10.65
N VAL A 533 3.47 -6.40 9.98
CA VAL A 533 2.49 -5.54 10.68
C VAL A 533 1.44 -6.38 11.41
N VAL A 534 0.98 -7.51 10.83
CA VAL A 534 0.10 -8.48 11.54
C VAL A 534 0.75 -8.95 12.86
N GLN A 535 2.03 -9.31 12.84
CA GLN A 535 2.75 -9.74 14.05
C GLN A 535 2.88 -8.62 15.10
N VAL A 536 3.05 -7.36 14.67
CA VAL A 536 3.07 -6.19 15.55
C VAL A 536 1.71 -5.95 16.20
N VAL A 537 0.62 -5.97 15.42
CA VAL A 537 -0.75 -5.79 15.95
C VAL A 537 -1.13 -6.91 16.92
N GLU A 538 -0.74 -8.15 16.63
CA GLU A 538 -0.95 -9.29 17.54
C GLU A 538 -0.12 -9.16 18.83
N SER A 539 1.07 -8.56 18.75
CA SER A 539 1.88 -8.23 19.94
C SER A 539 1.26 -7.10 20.77
N ILE A 540 0.65 -6.10 20.12
CA ILE A 540 -0.11 -5.02 20.79
C ILE A 540 -1.32 -5.62 21.53
N ARG A 541 -2.10 -6.51 20.90
CA ARG A 541 -3.22 -7.22 21.54
C ARG A 541 -2.79 -7.97 22.81
N LYS A 542 -1.65 -8.66 22.77
CA LYS A 542 -1.07 -9.33 23.95
C LYS A 542 -0.61 -8.33 25.02
N GLY A 543 -0.05 -7.19 24.62
CA GLY A 543 0.29 -6.08 25.52
C GLY A 543 -0.94 -5.54 26.27
N ILE A 544 -2.02 -5.26 25.55
CA ILE A 544 -3.31 -4.80 26.09
C ILE A 544 -3.88 -5.81 27.11
N ALA A 545 -3.86 -7.10 26.79
CA ALA A 545 -4.31 -8.14 27.73
C ALA A 545 -3.48 -8.17 29.03
N ASN A 546 -2.15 -7.96 28.93
CA ASN A 546 -1.28 -7.87 30.10
C ASN A 546 -1.52 -6.58 30.92
N ILE A 547 -1.72 -5.43 30.27
CA ILE A 547 -2.03 -4.16 30.95
C ILE A 547 -3.36 -4.27 31.70
N ASN A 548 -4.41 -4.81 31.07
CA ASN A 548 -5.71 -5.02 31.74
C ASN A 548 -5.59 -5.92 32.98
N ARG A 549 -4.77 -6.98 32.94
CA ARG A 549 -4.50 -7.82 34.11
C ARG A 549 -3.77 -7.04 35.21
N ALA A 550 -2.72 -6.31 34.85
CA ALA A 550 -1.95 -5.50 35.81
C ALA A 550 -2.80 -4.41 36.47
N LEU A 551 -3.71 -3.75 35.73
CA LEU A 551 -4.64 -2.76 36.27
C LEU A 551 -5.62 -3.38 37.28
N ALA A 552 -6.12 -4.60 37.02
CA ALA A 552 -6.99 -5.30 37.97
C ALA A 552 -6.24 -5.67 39.27
N GLU A 553 -5.00 -6.15 39.16
CA GLU A 553 -4.11 -6.42 40.30
C GLU A 553 -3.84 -5.12 41.08
N GLN A 554 -3.54 -4.01 40.39
CA GLN A 554 -3.25 -2.71 41.00
C GLN A 554 -4.47 -2.07 41.66
N SER A 555 -5.67 -2.20 41.07
CA SER A 555 -6.93 -1.72 41.68
C SER A 555 -7.18 -2.43 43.01
N THR A 556 -7.00 -3.76 43.04
CA THR A 556 -7.18 -4.58 44.25
C THR A 556 -6.19 -4.17 45.35
N ALA A 557 -4.93 -3.90 44.98
CA ALA A 557 -3.92 -3.42 45.92
C ALA A 557 -4.21 -2.00 46.45
N ASN A 558 -4.72 -1.09 45.59
CA ASN A 558 -5.08 0.27 45.96
C ASN A 558 -6.22 0.29 47.00
N ASP A 559 -7.27 -0.52 46.80
CA ASP A 559 -8.39 -0.62 47.73
C ASP A 559 -7.95 -1.17 49.10
N GLN A 560 -7.04 -2.15 49.11
CA GLN A 560 -6.46 -2.70 50.34
C GLN A 560 -5.67 -1.64 51.14
N ILE A 561 -4.78 -0.88 50.47
CA ILE A 561 -3.97 0.16 51.12
C ILE A 561 -4.86 1.30 51.64
N ALA A 562 -5.93 1.67 50.91
CA ALA A 562 -6.90 2.67 51.37
C ALA A 562 -7.61 2.22 52.68
N HIS A 563 -8.02 0.94 52.75
CA HIS A 563 -8.63 0.37 53.95
C HIS A 563 -7.66 0.33 55.15
N GLU A 564 -6.39 -0.01 54.92
CA GLU A 564 -5.35 -0.01 55.95
C GLU A 564 -5.02 1.41 56.46
N ALA A 565 -4.95 2.41 55.56
CA ALA A 565 -4.75 3.82 55.93
C ALA A 565 -5.92 4.38 56.76
N GLN A 566 -7.17 3.99 56.45
CA GLN A 566 -8.34 4.33 57.26
C GLN A 566 -8.28 3.69 58.65
N SER A 567 -7.87 2.42 58.72
CA SER A 567 -7.71 1.69 60.00
C SER A 567 -6.61 2.30 60.88
N LEU A 568 -5.49 2.70 60.27
CA LEU A 568 -4.39 3.41 60.93
C LEU A 568 -4.86 4.77 61.49
N THR A 569 -5.63 5.53 60.71
CA THR A 569 -6.23 6.82 61.13
C THR A 569 -7.09 6.65 62.39
N GLN A 570 -7.89 5.58 62.46
CA GLN A 570 -8.69 5.27 63.64
C GLN A 570 -7.83 4.88 64.86
N GLY A 571 -6.75 4.12 64.65
CA GLY A 571 -5.78 3.78 65.69
C GLY A 571 -5.08 5.00 66.29
N ILE A 572 -4.68 5.97 65.45
CA ILE A 572 -4.04 7.21 65.87
C ILE A 572 -4.97 8.04 66.77
N GLY A 573 -6.27 8.12 66.44
CA GLY A 573 -7.26 8.83 67.26
C GLY A 573 -7.36 8.27 68.69
N ASN A 574 -7.28 6.94 68.84
CA ASN A 574 -7.29 6.29 70.16
C ASN A 574 -6.03 6.60 70.98
N ILE A 575 -4.85 6.61 70.34
CA ILE A 575 -3.57 6.97 70.99
C ILE A 575 -3.61 8.43 71.46
N SER A 576 -4.05 9.35 70.59
CA SER A 576 -4.14 10.77 70.90
C SER A 576 -5.04 11.06 72.11
N LYS A 577 -6.15 10.33 72.25
CA LYS A 577 -7.04 10.39 73.42
C LYS A 577 -6.33 9.93 74.71
N ALA A 578 -5.67 8.76 74.68
CA ALA A 578 -4.98 8.21 75.84
C ALA A 578 -3.82 9.10 76.34
N VAL A 579 -3.10 9.73 75.42
CA VAL A 579 -2.03 10.70 75.73
C VAL A 579 -2.58 11.93 76.45
N GLY A 580 -3.76 12.42 76.06
CA GLY A 580 -4.45 13.52 76.75
C GLY A 580 -4.84 13.18 78.19
N GLU A 581 -5.31 11.96 78.44
CA GLU A 581 -5.65 11.46 79.78
C GLU A 581 -4.40 11.33 80.66
N GLN A 582 -3.29 10.81 80.12
CA GLN A 582 -2.01 10.72 80.84
C GLN A 582 -1.41 12.09 81.18
N ALA A 583 -1.52 13.09 80.29
CA ALA A 583 -1.04 14.45 80.53
C ALA A 583 -1.74 15.10 81.74
N SER A 584 -3.05 14.89 81.88
CA SER A 584 -3.83 15.38 83.03
C SER A 584 -3.36 14.75 84.33
N ALA A 585 -3.19 13.42 84.35
CA ALA A 585 -2.74 12.69 85.53
C ALA A 585 -1.34 13.13 86.00
N ALA A 586 -0.38 13.31 85.08
CA ALA A 586 0.96 13.77 85.42
C ALA A 586 0.96 15.16 86.10
N SER A 587 0.08 16.07 85.65
CA SER A 587 -0.07 17.40 86.26
C SER A 587 -0.63 17.36 87.68
N GLU A 588 -1.54 16.42 87.98
CA GLU A 588 -2.11 16.27 89.33
C GLU A 588 -1.08 15.72 90.32
N ILE A 589 -0.30 14.71 89.92
CA ILE A 589 0.73 14.11 90.78
C ILE A 589 1.87 15.12 91.04
N SER A 590 2.26 15.91 90.03
CA SER A 590 3.25 16.99 90.19
C SER A 590 2.85 17.98 91.29
N LYS A 591 1.56 18.36 91.34
CA LYS A 591 1.02 19.26 92.37
C LYS A 591 1.08 18.63 93.78
N ALA A 592 0.75 17.34 93.90
CA ALA A 592 0.82 16.62 95.18
C ALA A 592 2.25 16.51 95.73
N VAL A 593 3.26 16.34 94.88
CA VAL A 593 4.68 16.29 95.29
C VAL A 593 5.15 17.63 95.89
N GLU A 594 4.79 18.77 95.28
CA GLU A 594 5.16 20.09 95.80
C GLU A 594 4.48 20.42 97.14
N ASP A 595 3.24 19.96 97.36
CA ASP A 595 2.56 20.14 98.65
C ASP A 595 3.16 19.25 99.75
N MET A 596 3.55 18.00 99.45
CA MET A 596 4.32 17.15 100.38
C MET A 596 5.67 17.78 100.74
N ARG A 597 6.36 18.42 99.78
CA ARG A 597 7.65 19.10 100.02
C ARG A 597 7.51 20.22 101.06
N LYS A 598 6.44 21.01 101.01
CA LYS A 598 6.15 22.07 102.00
C LYS A 598 5.85 21.49 103.39
N GLN A 599 5.10 20.39 103.46
CA GLN A 599 4.77 19.71 104.71
C GLN A 599 6.03 19.17 105.43
N SER A 600 6.98 18.61 104.67
CA SER A 600 8.24 18.10 105.20
C SER A 600 9.11 19.22 105.80
N ASP A 601 9.20 20.37 105.13
CA ASP A 601 10.02 21.51 105.57
C ASP A 601 9.46 22.18 106.84
N GLN A 602 8.13 22.21 107.02
CA GLN A 602 7.51 22.65 108.28
C GLN A 602 7.81 21.71 109.45
N THR A 603 7.78 20.39 109.21
CA THR A 603 8.02 19.37 110.24
C THR A 603 9.44 19.45 110.79
N ALA A 604 10.44 19.68 109.92
CA ALA A 604 11.83 19.85 110.32
C ALA A 604 12.06 21.08 111.23
N ARG A 605 11.37 22.20 110.96
CA ARG A 605 11.48 23.43 111.76
C ARG A 605 10.91 23.26 113.17
N ALA A 606 9.76 22.58 113.31
CA ALA A 606 9.11 22.36 114.60
C ALA A 606 9.96 21.50 115.56
N MET A 607 10.66 20.48 115.05
CA MET A 607 11.54 19.63 115.87
C MET A 607 12.75 20.39 116.42
N ALA A 608 13.30 21.33 115.63
CA ALA A 608 14.43 22.16 116.06
C ALA A 608 14.09 23.09 117.25
N GLU A 609 12.84 23.57 117.33
CA GLU A 609 12.36 24.36 118.48
C GLU A 609 12.12 23.47 119.72
N GLN A 610 11.52 22.28 119.57
CA GLN A 610 11.33 21.36 120.69
C GLN A 610 12.66 20.89 121.32
N ALA A 611 13.68 20.61 120.49
CA ALA A 611 15.01 20.23 120.98
C ALA A 611 15.63 21.30 121.89
N ARG A 612 15.36 22.58 121.60
CA ARG A 612 15.87 23.72 122.38
C ARG A 612 15.16 23.84 123.72
N ALA A 613 13.83 23.71 123.73
CA ALA A 613 13.01 23.79 124.95
C ALA A 613 13.33 22.67 125.96
N ALA A 614 13.52 21.43 125.50
CA ALA A 614 13.85 20.29 126.37
C ALA A 614 15.16 20.51 127.16
N LYS A 615 16.16 21.16 126.52
CA LYS A 615 17.46 21.45 127.14
C LYS A 615 17.40 22.51 128.23
N GLU A 616 16.51 23.51 128.09
CA GLU A 616 16.28 24.53 129.12
C GLU A 616 15.57 23.94 130.34
N ILE A 617 14.59 23.05 130.14
CA ILE A 617 13.87 22.35 131.22
C ILE A 617 14.84 21.51 132.07
N SER A 618 15.71 20.70 131.44
CA SER A 618 16.72 19.89 132.14
C SER A 618 17.64 20.75 133.04
N THR A 619 18.03 21.94 132.56
CA THR A 619 18.90 22.87 133.30
C THR A 619 18.18 23.49 134.51
N ALA A 620 16.87 23.78 134.39
CA ALA A 620 16.07 24.36 135.47
C ALA A 620 15.82 23.37 136.63
N VAL A 621 15.53 22.10 136.32
CA VAL A 621 15.26 21.06 137.34
C VAL A 621 16.47 20.82 138.26
N ALA A 622 17.69 20.81 137.69
CA ALA A 622 18.93 20.71 138.45
C ALA A 622 19.13 21.87 139.45
N GLY A 623 18.66 23.08 139.12
CA GLY A 623 18.71 24.24 140.02
C GLY A 623 17.75 24.12 141.21
N ILE A 624 16.53 23.64 140.98
CA ILE A 624 15.49 23.48 142.01
C ILE A 624 15.93 22.48 143.09
N SER A 625 16.46 21.31 142.67
CA SER A 625 16.92 20.25 143.59
C SER A 625 17.97 20.76 144.58
N ASN A 626 18.88 21.63 144.13
CA ASN A 626 19.93 22.22 144.97
C ASN A 626 19.38 23.23 146.01
N HIS A 627 18.30 23.96 145.70
CA HIS A 627 17.66 24.89 146.64
C HIS A 627 16.88 24.16 147.76
N VAL A 628 16.18 23.07 147.46
CA VAL A 628 15.46 22.26 148.46
C VAL A 628 16.44 21.77 149.55
N GLY A 629 17.63 21.30 149.17
CA GLY A 629 18.66 20.86 150.10
C GLY A 629 19.24 21.95 151.02
N LEU A 630 19.24 23.21 150.59
CA LEU A 630 19.69 24.35 151.41
C LEU A 630 18.64 24.76 152.45
N ILE A 631 17.37 24.82 152.04
CA ILE A 631 16.26 25.18 152.94
C ILE A 631 16.11 24.13 154.06
N ALA A 632 16.27 22.84 153.73
CA ALA A 632 16.32 21.75 154.72
C ALA A 632 17.36 21.97 155.83
N ARG A 633 18.57 22.46 155.48
CA ARG A 633 19.64 22.72 156.44
C ARG A 633 19.35 23.92 157.33
N ALA A 634 18.77 24.99 156.77
CA ALA A 634 18.39 26.17 157.55
C ALA A 634 17.33 25.84 158.61
N THR A 635 16.27 25.12 158.23
CA THR A 635 15.17 24.75 159.15
C THR A 635 15.66 23.87 160.30
N ARG A 636 16.56 22.89 160.05
CA ARG A 636 17.19 22.09 161.13
C ARG A 636 17.95 22.93 162.15
N ASN A 637 18.60 24.02 161.73
CA ASN A 637 19.33 24.90 162.66
C ASN A 637 18.40 25.77 163.53
N HIS A 638 17.25 26.21 163.01
CA HIS A 638 16.29 26.99 163.81
C HIS A 638 15.64 26.16 164.94
N ILE A 639 15.37 24.87 164.70
CA ILE A 639 14.92 23.92 165.74
C ILE A 639 15.95 23.84 166.88
N ALA A 640 17.25 23.79 166.56
CA ALA A 640 18.31 23.70 167.55
C ALA A 640 18.39 24.95 168.46
N HIS A 641 18.19 26.16 167.90
CA HIS A 641 18.23 27.40 168.69
C HIS A 641 17.02 27.57 169.63
N THR A 642 15.80 27.28 169.18
CA THR A 642 14.59 27.33 170.05
C THR A 642 14.68 26.35 171.22
N THR A 643 15.26 25.17 170.98
CA THR A 643 15.55 24.17 172.03
C THR A 643 16.44 24.73 173.15
N HIS A 644 17.36 25.65 172.83
CA HIS A 644 18.29 26.24 173.80
C HIS A 644 17.61 27.31 174.69
N VAL A 645 16.65 28.07 174.14
CA VAL A 645 15.92 29.12 174.88
C VAL A 645 14.98 28.50 175.92
N ALA A 646 14.28 27.41 175.56
CA ALA A 646 13.40 26.68 176.47
C ALA A 646 14.12 26.20 177.74
N ASN A 647 15.35 25.69 177.60
CA ASN A 647 16.14 25.20 178.72
C ASN A 647 16.56 26.32 179.70
N SER A 648 16.90 27.51 179.21
CA SER A 648 17.31 28.63 180.07
C SER A 648 16.16 29.22 180.91
N LEU A 649 14.93 29.19 180.39
CA LEU A 649 13.72 29.57 181.15
C LEU A 649 13.46 28.64 182.33
N ALA A 650 13.68 27.33 182.15
CA ALA A 650 13.46 26.32 183.18
C ALA A 650 14.40 26.47 184.41
N GLU A 651 15.60 27.03 184.23
CA GLU A 651 16.53 27.28 185.35
C GLU A 651 16.13 28.48 186.21
N VAL A 652 15.69 29.58 185.60
CA VAL A 652 15.25 30.78 186.33
C VAL A 652 14.01 30.49 187.18
N LEU A 653 13.08 29.69 186.63
CA LEU A 653 11.84 29.30 187.31
C LEU A 653 12.13 28.48 188.59
N ARG A 654 13.13 27.59 188.56
CA ARG A 654 13.59 26.84 189.73
C ARG A 654 14.16 27.72 190.85
N ALA A 655 14.85 28.80 190.51
CA ALA A 655 15.45 29.70 191.51
C ALA A 655 14.39 30.46 192.32
N ALA A 656 13.34 30.98 191.66
CA ALA A 656 12.26 31.69 192.33
C ALA A 656 11.49 30.80 193.33
N GLN A 657 11.26 29.53 192.97
CA GLN A 657 10.51 28.58 193.79
C GLN A 657 11.20 28.23 195.13
N GLN A 658 12.52 28.42 195.28
CA GLN A 658 13.23 28.12 196.53
C GLN A 658 13.09 29.20 197.62
N ALA A 659 12.79 30.47 197.28
CA ALA A 659 12.75 31.55 198.27
C ALA A 659 11.43 31.62 199.08
N ASN A 660 10.33 31.16 198.48
CA ASN A 660 8.95 31.24 199.00
C ASN A 660 8.77 30.80 200.49
N PRO A 661 9.28 29.63 200.96
CA PRO A 661 9.00 29.16 202.32
C PRO A 661 9.50 30.09 203.43
N ASN A 662 10.63 30.80 203.24
CA ASN A 662 11.19 31.67 204.28
C ASN A 662 10.31 32.91 204.55
N ILE A 663 9.65 33.46 203.51
CA ILE A 663 8.80 34.64 203.66
C ILE A 663 7.50 34.28 204.38
N LYS A 664 6.94 33.11 204.12
CA LYS A 664 5.75 32.60 204.84
C LYS A 664 6.00 32.38 206.34
N GLN A 665 7.24 32.07 206.74
CA GLN A 665 7.62 31.98 208.15
C GLN A 665 7.72 33.36 208.83
N LEU A 666 8.15 34.40 208.10
CA LEU A 666 8.13 35.78 208.60
C LEU A 666 6.70 36.25 208.89
N ARG A 667 5.77 35.93 207.98
CA ARG A 667 4.34 36.26 208.10
C ARG A 667 3.71 35.70 209.38
N SER A 668 3.99 34.44 209.76
CA SER A 668 3.41 33.84 210.97
C SER A 668 3.87 34.51 212.27
N THR A 669 5.13 34.95 212.32
CA THR A 669 5.70 35.65 213.47
C THR A 669 4.99 36.99 213.71
N ALA A 670 4.64 37.70 212.64
CA ALA A 670 3.92 38.97 212.72
C ALA A 670 2.46 38.79 213.21
N THR A 671 1.76 37.73 212.80
CA THR A 671 0.38 37.48 213.25
C THR A 671 0.30 37.24 214.76
N VAL A 672 1.22 36.45 215.31
CA VAL A 672 1.28 36.16 216.76
C VAL A 672 1.61 37.41 217.59
N LEU A 673 2.42 38.33 217.05
CA LEU A 673 2.71 39.59 217.72
C LEU A 673 1.46 40.48 217.84
N ASN A 674 0.64 40.55 216.79
CA ASN A 674 -0.55 41.40 216.78
C ASN A 674 -1.59 40.95 217.82
N GLU A 675 -1.73 39.64 218.03
CA GLU A 675 -2.68 39.07 219.01
C GLU A 675 -2.33 39.46 220.46
N ASN A 676 -1.05 39.32 220.85
CA ASN A 676 -0.57 39.65 222.21
C ASN A 676 -0.73 41.15 222.54
N VAL A 677 -0.69 42.01 221.53
CA VAL A 677 -0.91 43.46 221.69
C VAL A 677 -2.40 43.77 221.92
N ARG A 678 -3.28 42.99 221.28
CA ARG A 678 -4.74 43.14 221.41
C ARG A 678 -5.17 42.91 222.87
N GLU A 679 -4.71 41.82 223.49
CA GLU A 679 -4.98 41.52 224.92
C GLU A 679 -4.43 42.60 225.86
N LEU A 680 -3.22 43.10 225.60
CA LEU A 680 -2.62 44.20 226.37
C LEU A 680 -3.49 45.46 226.35
N THR A 681 -4.18 45.72 225.24
CA THR A 681 -5.09 46.88 225.11
C THR A 681 -6.36 46.68 225.94
N GLU A 682 -6.99 45.50 225.88
CA GLU A 682 -8.26 45.20 226.58
C GLU A 682 -8.12 45.26 228.10
N ILE A 683 -7.00 44.76 228.67
CA ILE A 683 -6.76 44.81 230.11
C ILE A 683 -6.65 46.25 230.62
N PHE A 684 -6.06 47.16 229.84
CA PHE A 684 -6.01 48.57 230.19
C PHE A 684 -7.38 49.25 230.10
N GLU A 685 -8.27 48.90 229.18
CA GLU A 685 -9.63 49.45 229.16
C GLU A 685 -10.48 48.99 230.36
N GLN A 686 -10.37 47.73 230.80
CA GLN A 686 -11.14 47.22 231.94
C GLN A 686 -10.78 47.87 233.29
N LEU A 687 -9.54 48.32 233.45
CA LEU A 687 -9.11 49.02 234.67
C LEU A 687 -9.83 50.36 234.89
N ALA A 688 -10.30 51.03 233.82
CA ALA A 688 -10.94 52.34 233.93
C ALA A 688 -12.35 52.26 234.53
N HIS A 689 -13.16 51.32 234.02
CA HIS A 689 -14.61 51.33 234.26
C HIS A 689 -15.03 51.00 235.70
N ARG A 690 -14.13 50.43 236.52
CA ARG A 690 -14.42 50.01 237.90
C ARG A 690 -14.04 51.01 238.99
N THR A 691 -13.60 52.21 238.63
CA THR A 691 -13.28 53.29 239.58
C THR A 691 -14.46 54.23 239.89
N ALA A 692 -15.61 54.03 239.22
CA ALA A 692 -16.85 54.80 239.41
C ALA A 692 -17.75 54.17 240.49
#